data_AF-A0A8J1XZD9-F1
#
_entry.id   AF-A0A8J1XZD9-F1
#
_cell.length_a   1.000
_cell.length_b   1.000
_cell.length_c   1.000
_cell.angle_alpha   90.00
_cell.angle_beta   90.00
_cell.angle_gamma   90.00
#
_symmetry.space_group_name_H-M   'P 1'
#
loop_
_entity.id
_entity.type
_entity.pdbx_description
1 polymer ?
#
loop_
_entity_poly.entity_id
_entity_poly.type
_entity_poly.pdbx_seq_one_letter_code
_entity_poly.pdbx_strand_id
1 'polypeptide(L)'
;MSRQVIPPTRSPVSSPQQTINLLQKRLYSAEEDAMHLVGTLQQMGFRTNQSAVQGDGQEVLSPYQPRIVENEVLKKNYESLVSRVCRTESVIQTLKMNLAAVQAERDLGQRKNYEASEKLALASDAYQTEIQNLTRELVKSRKECKEAQEVRNKCQDDVRRLKEALEISSTAKVEYSAAAEDLKYGKNKLVRRVAELKEELSREMGLRASLEESHNTLMTRVHEMEDIVEAERNEVKSLSSDCTALRREAAKWQDAEQKQQVLRAQQEEQLTAFFNENAKQKKIIEEMEEDKKCVKTEFGKMKVQYKGLNAQLEQMKKFTEEKHSTQGQLEHENKQLHEALRTAAEENAKLIANYETQLVAAKEKVTTSNQQQETVEILKQELIRESKEKAHFQQLCEKLQGELNEINGEHVSVERESKETIDELNHEIHDLKQKLKFLEEEKQQAFKEKETLLDEINQAVDSMTEERAKLQAETEVKQLELDTLQEAKFQLEEENARLLERMGQVEQTQNSQQQIEKTMSDILEQKNKLAYDKGKLQSRVEQLESQLQSLATTHTNSVQQRNTFNTLQGKYTKSQSDYNAANIKIQRLESQLKQLSAIGERKEQDFSMALQSRDEAIREVNKLRDVVESTDGREKQKIVNLERNLLESKEDSRKLASSLDGIIQSHNQLQQAMETLQTDLGKKDSQIAQLKNEKNLSQNSLRQMQTEIDTLQDRLVSMETLETTEITPLREALETCKSDNIKMANSLDGVMHSNRQLQVKLHKLEDELAKKTYQLEDTISARKNEQDTMKQEICSYEERMTALKQQLNKDRDKSLKKTNKEVVEVKRQLDELCSKNGDLSRANTELRHKITELEYLIRNDKERINKQKAQLEHLNKVRKQQEDSLKTYKSLSNEIDELERAKQEYIKKNEDQVGHISIFRIYQEE
;
A
#
# COMPACT_ATOMS: atom_id res chain seq x y z
N MET A 1 64.22 -89.90 72.80
CA MET A 1 65.57 -90.43 73.05
C MET A 1 65.74 -90.65 74.55
N SER A 2 66.47 -91.73 74.89
CA SER A 2 67.15 -92.05 76.16
C SER A 2 66.40 -92.80 77.28
N ARG A 3 66.81 -94.09 77.37
CA ARG A 3 67.08 -94.94 78.54
C ARG A 3 65.95 -95.75 79.18
N GLN A 4 66.09 -97.07 79.01
CA GLN A 4 65.60 -98.12 79.91
C GLN A 4 66.11 -97.89 81.33
N VAL A 5 65.21 -97.96 82.31
CA VAL A 5 65.53 -97.97 83.75
C VAL A 5 65.40 -99.40 84.26
N ILE A 6 66.52 -99.90 84.81
CA ILE A 6 66.64 -101.19 85.51
C ILE A 6 65.87 -101.09 86.85
N PRO A 7 65.04 -102.08 87.24
CA PRO A 7 64.41 -102.07 88.55
C PRO A 7 65.44 -102.44 89.64
N PRO A 8 65.47 -101.75 90.80
CA PRO A 8 66.35 -102.12 91.89
C PRO A 8 65.89 -103.42 92.55
N THR A 9 66.81 -104.37 92.61
CA THR A 9 66.80 -105.59 93.43
C THR A 9 66.47 -105.25 94.88
N ARG A 10 65.37 -105.81 95.40
CA ARG A 10 65.09 -105.85 96.83
C ARG A 10 66.20 -106.65 97.52
N SER A 11 67.08 -105.97 98.26
CA SER A 11 67.91 -106.60 99.29
C SER A 11 66.97 -107.25 100.32
N PRO A 12 67.23 -108.49 100.79
CA PRO A 12 66.44 -109.10 101.84
C PRO A 12 66.74 -108.35 103.14
N VAL A 13 65.93 -107.33 103.43
CA VAL A 13 65.82 -106.77 104.77
C VAL A 13 65.28 -107.91 105.65
N SER A 14 66.18 -108.57 106.39
CA SER A 14 65.82 -109.42 107.52
C SER A 14 64.78 -108.65 108.32
N SER A 15 63.54 -109.14 108.37
CA SER A 15 62.47 -108.34 108.93
C SER A 15 62.76 -108.07 110.40
N PRO A 16 62.44 -106.88 110.93
CA PRO A 16 62.60 -106.58 112.36
C PRO A 16 61.97 -107.68 113.24
N GLN A 17 60.85 -108.26 112.78
CA GLN A 17 60.19 -109.41 113.41
C GLN A 17 61.08 -110.67 113.47
N GLN A 18 61.84 -111.00 112.42
CA GLN A 18 62.75 -112.14 112.44
C GLN A 18 63.90 -111.94 113.44
N THR A 19 64.48 -110.73 113.49
CA THR A 19 65.56 -110.40 114.43
C THR A 19 65.04 -110.37 115.87
N ILE A 20 63.85 -109.81 116.13
CA ILE A 20 63.20 -109.81 117.45
C ILE A 20 62.93 -111.24 117.94
N ASN A 21 62.38 -112.11 117.07
CA ASN A 21 62.13 -113.51 117.42
C ASN A 21 63.41 -114.27 117.77
N LEU A 22 64.53 -113.97 117.10
CA LEU A 22 65.83 -114.60 117.34
C LEU A 22 66.45 -114.12 118.66
N LEU A 23 66.28 -112.84 119.00
CA LEU A 23 66.68 -112.26 120.29
C LEU A 23 65.84 -112.84 121.44
N GLN A 24 64.54 -113.03 121.24
CA GLN A 24 63.65 -113.61 122.23
C GLN A 24 64.03 -115.06 122.55
N LYS A 25 64.35 -115.88 121.54
CA LYS A 25 64.88 -117.25 121.74
C LYS A 25 66.21 -117.28 122.50
N ARG A 26 67.13 -116.36 122.23
CA ARG A 26 68.41 -116.27 122.96
C ARG A 26 68.23 -115.81 124.40
N LEU A 27 67.28 -114.91 124.66
CA LEU A 27 66.92 -114.48 126.01
C LEU A 27 66.37 -115.68 126.82
N TYR A 28 65.41 -116.42 126.25
CA TYR A 28 64.87 -117.61 126.91
C TYR A 28 65.95 -118.65 127.25
N SER A 29 66.86 -118.93 126.32
CA SER A 29 68.00 -119.84 126.57
C SER A 29 68.94 -119.33 127.66
N ALA A 30 69.19 -118.03 127.74
CA ALA A 30 70.03 -117.44 128.78
C ALA A 30 69.34 -117.43 130.16
N GLU A 31 68.03 -117.22 130.21
CA GLU A 31 67.23 -117.34 131.43
C GLU A 31 67.24 -118.78 131.96
N GLU A 32 67.07 -119.77 131.08
CA GLU A 32 67.10 -121.18 131.44
C GLU A 32 68.47 -121.59 132.01
N ASP A 33 69.56 -121.15 131.38
CA ASP A 33 70.93 -121.36 131.86
C ASP A 33 71.21 -120.66 133.20
N ALA A 34 70.66 -119.46 133.42
CA ALA A 34 70.77 -118.71 134.66
C ALA A 34 69.96 -119.37 135.80
N MET A 35 68.75 -119.88 135.51
CA MET A 35 67.97 -120.65 136.48
C MET A 35 68.70 -121.93 136.90
N HIS A 36 69.33 -122.63 135.95
CA HIS A 36 70.13 -123.81 136.25
C HIS A 36 71.39 -123.46 137.07
N LEU A 37 71.99 -122.28 136.85
CA LEU A 37 73.10 -121.76 137.65
C LEU A 37 72.67 -121.50 139.10
N VAL A 38 71.51 -120.87 139.31
CA VAL A 38 70.92 -120.61 140.62
C VAL A 38 70.62 -121.92 141.36
N GLY A 39 70.09 -122.94 140.68
CA GLY A 39 69.87 -124.26 141.27
C GLY A 39 71.17 -124.96 141.72
N THR A 40 72.25 -124.79 140.95
CA THR A 40 73.57 -125.36 141.30
C THR A 40 74.19 -124.62 142.49
N LEU A 41 74.02 -123.30 142.57
CA LEU A 41 74.45 -122.48 143.71
C LEU A 41 73.69 -122.81 144.99
N GLN A 42 72.38 -123.10 144.91
CA GLN A 42 71.58 -123.56 146.04
C GLN A 42 72.09 -124.90 146.61
N GLN A 43 72.50 -125.84 145.74
CA GLN A 43 73.08 -127.12 146.18
C GLN A 43 74.44 -126.96 146.87
N MET A 44 75.20 -125.90 146.54
CA MET A 44 76.48 -125.55 147.19
C MET A 44 76.32 -124.78 148.52
N GLY A 45 75.10 -124.73 149.08
CA GLY A 45 74.83 -124.11 150.38
C GLY A 45 74.50 -122.62 150.34
N PHE A 46 74.48 -122.00 149.15
CA PHE A 46 73.99 -120.63 148.98
C PHE A 46 72.46 -120.64 148.97
N ARG A 47 71.84 -120.69 150.15
CA ARG A 47 70.40 -120.48 150.27
C ARG A 47 70.05 -119.07 149.81
N THR A 48 69.16 -118.98 148.83
CA THR A 48 68.52 -117.74 148.45
C THR A 48 67.53 -117.34 149.54
N ASN A 49 67.85 -116.30 150.31
CA ASN A 49 66.84 -115.56 151.04
C ASN A 49 65.90 -114.96 149.99
N GLN A 50 64.79 -115.66 149.74
CA GLN A 50 63.60 -115.04 149.21
C GLN A 50 63.04 -114.18 150.33
N SER A 51 63.36 -112.89 150.31
CA SER A 51 62.38 -111.80 150.42
C SER A 51 63.09 -110.44 150.46
N ALA A 52 62.68 -109.62 149.49
CA ALA A 52 62.33 -108.23 149.68
C ALA A 52 63.43 -107.13 149.70
N VAL A 53 63.56 -106.52 148.51
CA VAL A 53 63.46 -105.06 148.24
C VAL A 53 64.66 -104.15 148.61
N GLN A 54 64.79 -103.08 147.80
CA GLN A 54 65.19 -101.70 148.16
C GLN A 54 66.60 -101.23 147.77
N GLY A 55 66.62 -100.18 146.95
CA GLY A 55 67.27 -98.93 147.35
C GLY A 55 66.24 -97.84 147.04
N ASP A 56 65.61 -97.20 148.03
CA ASP A 56 66.13 -96.73 149.32
C ASP A 56 65.79 -97.59 150.56
N GLY A 57 66.78 -97.83 151.42
CA GLY A 57 66.60 -98.24 152.84
C GLY A 57 67.47 -99.40 153.35
N GLN A 58 68.42 -99.09 154.24
CA GLN A 58 69.35 -99.97 155.00
C GLN A 58 68.72 -101.22 155.67
N GLU A 59 69.45 -102.36 155.76
CA GLU A 59 69.91 -102.93 157.04
C GLU A 59 70.80 -104.20 156.97
N VAL A 60 71.33 -104.57 158.14
CA VAL A 60 72.61 -105.23 158.50
C VAL A 60 72.70 -106.75 158.26
N LEU A 61 73.93 -107.20 157.97
CA LEU A 61 74.44 -108.58 157.81
C LEU A 61 74.21 -109.51 159.01
N SER A 62 74.14 -110.84 158.78
CA SER A 62 74.34 -111.87 159.82
C SER A 62 75.16 -113.07 159.28
N PRO A 63 76.05 -113.69 160.09
CA PRO A 63 77.22 -114.39 159.58
C PRO A 63 77.02 -115.87 159.26
N TYR A 64 77.74 -116.23 158.19
CA TYR A 64 78.11 -117.54 157.67
C TYR A 64 78.60 -118.56 158.72
N GLN A 65 78.20 -119.83 158.56
CA GLN A 65 78.82 -120.98 159.22
C GLN A 65 79.26 -122.01 158.17
N PRO A 66 80.56 -122.37 158.12
CA PRO A 66 81.08 -123.33 157.15
C PRO A 66 80.83 -124.76 157.61
N ARG A 67 80.50 -125.65 156.67
CA ARG A 67 80.78 -127.09 156.82
C ARG A 67 81.90 -127.44 155.87
N ILE A 68 83.01 -127.85 156.48
CA ILE A 68 84.26 -128.26 155.87
C ILE A 68 83.97 -129.41 154.91
N VAL A 69 84.28 -129.22 153.63
CA VAL A 69 84.43 -130.30 152.65
C VAL A 69 85.66 -129.98 151.80
N GLU A 70 86.37 -131.03 151.43
CA GLU A 70 87.76 -131.09 151.00
C GLU A 70 88.15 -130.16 149.82
N ASN A 71 89.39 -129.67 149.89
CA ASN A 71 89.94 -128.51 149.16
C ASN A 71 90.03 -128.69 147.62
N GLU A 72 90.12 -129.92 147.10
CA GLU A 72 90.26 -130.13 145.66
C GLU A 72 88.94 -130.03 144.86
N VAL A 73 87.80 -130.32 145.48
CA VAL A 73 86.48 -130.24 144.80
C VAL A 73 86.03 -128.79 144.63
N LEU A 74 86.38 -127.93 145.59
CA LEU A 74 85.98 -126.53 145.61
C LEU A 74 86.58 -125.73 144.44
N LYS A 75 87.85 -126.01 144.08
CA LYS A 75 88.55 -125.30 143.01
C LYS A 75 87.93 -125.55 141.63
N LYS A 76 87.60 -126.81 141.30
CA LYS A 76 86.92 -127.16 140.03
C LYS A 76 85.52 -126.53 139.93
N ASN A 77 84.81 -126.43 141.06
CA ASN A 77 83.47 -125.84 141.09
C ASN A 77 83.51 -124.31 140.85
N TYR A 78 84.50 -123.59 141.38
CA TYR A 78 84.67 -122.16 141.12
C TYR A 78 85.06 -121.85 139.66
N GLU A 79 85.99 -122.61 139.08
CA GLU A 79 86.41 -122.41 137.67
C GLU A 79 85.24 -122.63 136.69
N SER A 80 84.41 -123.65 136.96
CA SER A 80 83.20 -123.93 136.17
C SER A 80 82.14 -122.81 136.30
N LEU A 81 81.97 -122.27 137.52
CA LEU A 81 81.02 -121.19 137.79
C LEU A 81 81.41 -119.90 137.06
N VAL A 82 82.66 -119.46 137.19
CA VAL A 82 83.17 -118.24 136.52
C VAL A 82 83.03 -118.37 135.00
N SER A 83 83.36 -119.53 134.44
CA SER A 83 83.23 -119.78 133.00
C SER A 83 81.78 -119.76 132.50
N ARG A 84 80.78 -120.05 133.35
CA ARG A 84 79.35 -119.91 133.01
C ARG A 84 78.85 -118.48 133.18
N VAL A 85 79.30 -117.78 134.22
CA VAL A 85 78.94 -116.37 134.45
C VAL A 85 79.46 -115.49 133.31
N CYS A 86 80.72 -115.64 132.90
CA CYS A 86 81.25 -114.86 131.78
C CYS A 86 80.53 -115.14 130.45
N ARG A 87 80.06 -116.38 130.23
CA ARG A 87 79.26 -116.73 129.04
C ARG A 87 77.89 -116.07 129.06
N THR A 88 77.20 -116.09 130.20
CA THR A 88 75.89 -115.45 130.35
C THR A 88 75.98 -113.92 130.26
N GLU A 89 77.02 -113.31 130.83
CA GLU A 89 77.30 -111.87 130.70
C GLU A 89 77.53 -111.47 129.23
N SER A 90 78.36 -112.23 128.49
CA SER A 90 78.61 -111.97 127.07
C SER A 90 77.33 -112.01 126.21
N VAL A 91 76.42 -112.93 126.51
CA VAL A 91 75.11 -113.03 125.83
C VAL A 91 74.23 -111.82 126.17
N ILE A 92 74.18 -111.38 127.42
CA ILE A 92 73.41 -110.20 127.85
C ILE A 92 73.96 -108.92 127.20
N GLN A 93 75.29 -108.75 127.16
CA GLN A 93 75.93 -107.60 126.50
C GLN A 93 75.53 -107.53 125.02
N THR A 94 75.53 -108.69 124.35
CA THR A 94 75.14 -108.82 122.94
C THR A 94 73.67 -108.48 122.72
N LEU A 95 72.78 -108.93 123.61
CA LEU A 95 71.35 -108.60 123.58
C LEU A 95 71.11 -107.09 123.73
N LYS A 96 71.82 -106.43 124.64
CA LYS A 96 71.70 -104.99 124.89
C LYS A 96 72.09 -104.16 123.67
N MET A 97 73.19 -104.52 122.99
CA MET A 97 73.62 -103.85 121.76
C MET A 97 72.61 -104.01 120.62
N ASN A 98 72.05 -105.21 120.46
CA ASN A 98 71.06 -105.47 119.43
C ASN A 98 69.74 -104.72 119.70
N LEU A 99 69.32 -104.61 120.97
CA LEU A 99 68.13 -103.84 121.33
C LEU A 99 68.30 -102.34 121.02
N ALA A 100 69.47 -101.78 121.34
CA ALA A 100 69.80 -100.38 121.02
C ALA A 100 69.82 -100.13 119.50
N ALA A 101 70.32 -101.08 118.71
CA ALA A 101 70.30 -100.98 117.25
C ALA A 101 68.87 -100.95 116.69
N VAL A 102 67.99 -101.84 117.17
CA VAL A 102 66.57 -101.87 116.74
C VAL A 102 65.84 -100.58 117.14
N GLN A 103 66.13 -100.03 118.32
CA GLN A 103 65.53 -98.77 118.77
C GLN A 103 65.98 -97.60 117.86
N ALA A 104 67.27 -97.53 117.50
CA ALA A 104 67.79 -96.51 116.59
C ALA A 104 67.17 -96.63 115.18
N GLU A 105 66.96 -97.85 114.68
CA GLU A 105 66.28 -98.09 113.40
C GLU A 105 64.83 -97.60 113.41
N ARG A 106 64.10 -97.81 114.51
CA ARG A 106 62.72 -97.33 114.68
C ARG A 106 62.64 -95.80 114.62
N ASP A 107 63.52 -95.13 115.36
CA ASP A 107 63.53 -93.66 115.44
C ASP A 107 63.91 -93.03 114.09
N LEU A 108 64.86 -93.63 113.37
CA LEU A 108 65.20 -93.27 111.99
C LEU A 108 64.03 -93.48 111.02
N GLY A 109 63.28 -94.57 111.18
CA GLY A 109 62.08 -94.84 110.37
C GLY A 109 60.99 -93.79 110.57
N GLN A 110 60.75 -93.36 111.81
CA GLN A 110 59.76 -92.31 112.11
C GLN A 110 60.15 -90.95 111.53
N ARG A 111 61.43 -90.55 111.63
CA ARG A 111 61.93 -89.32 111.00
C ARG A 111 61.78 -89.34 109.48
N LYS A 112 62.17 -90.44 108.83
CA LYS A 112 62.02 -90.59 107.38
C LYS A 112 60.57 -90.50 106.92
N ASN A 113 59.63 -91.06 107.68
CA ASN A 113 58.21 -90.97 107.38
C ASN A 113 57.66 -89.54 107.53
N TYR A 114 58.10 -88.79 108.55
CA TYR A 114 57.73 -87.39 108.72
C TYR A 114 58.28 -86.52 107.58
N GLU A 115 59.57 -86.65 107.25
CA GLU A 115 60.19 -85.93 106.12
C GLU A 115 59.54 -86.27 104.77
N ALA A 116 59.13 -87.53 104.56
CA ALA A 116 58.42 -87.94 103.36
C ALA A 116 57.00 -87.33 103.31
N SER A 117 56.30 -87.29 104.44
CA SER A 117 54.97 -86.67 104.56
C SER A 117 55.03 -85.15 104.32
N GLU A 118 56.04 -84.47 104.85
CA GLU A 118 56.25 -83.03 104.68
C GLU A 118 56.60 -82.68 103.22
N LYS A 119 57.47 -83.46 102.58
CA LYS A 119 57.78 -83.30 101.14
C LYS A 119 56.56 -83.54 100.26
N LEU A 120 55.70 -84.48 100.61
CA LEU A 120 54.46 -84.74 99.87
C LEU A 120 53.47 -83.57 100.02
N ALA A 121 53.36 -82.99 101.21
CA ALA A 121 52.52 -81.81 101.45
C ALA A 121 53.00 -80.60 100.64
N LEU A 122 54.30 -80.29 100.66
CA LEU A 122 54.87 -79.20 99.86
C LEU A 122 54.68 -79.40 98.36
N ALA A 123 54.83 -80.64 97.86
CA ALA A 123 54.57 -80.95 96.45
C ALA A 123 53.08 -80.80 96.09
N SER A 124 52.18 -81.22 96.99
CA SER A 124 50.73 -81.04 96.82
C SER A 124 50.33 -79.57 96.78
N ASP A 125 50.87 -78.74 97.67
CA ASP A 125 50.61 -77.29 97.69
C ASP A 125 51.15 -76.61 96.42
N ALA A 126 52.36 -77.00 95.97
CA ALA A 126 52.92 -76.52 94.71
C ALA A 126 52.01 -76.84 93.52
N TYR A 127 51.54 -78.09 93.40
CA TYR A 127 50.60 -78.46 92.33
C TYR A 127 49.26 -77.73 92.45
N GLN A 128 48.74 -77.53 93.66
CA GLN A 128 47.50 -76.79 93.88
C GLN A 128 47.64 -75.33 93.40
N THR A 129 48.77 -74.67 93.70
CA THR A 129 49.04 -73.30 93.25
C THR A 129 49.21 -73.21 91.73
N GLU A 130 49.87 -74.20 91.11
CA GLU A 130 50.03 -74.26 89.66
C GLU A 130 48.69 -74.48 88.93
N ILE A 131 47.84 -75.36 89.44
CA ILE A 131 46.47 -75.55 88.93
C ILE A 131 45.67 -74.24 89.02
N GLN A 132 45.77 -73.50 90.13
CA GLN A 132 45.09 -72.21 90.26
C GLN A 132 45.64 -71.16 89.29
N ASN A 133 46.96 -71.12 89.06
CA ASN A 133 47.59 -70.23 88.09
C ASN A 133 47.12 -70.56 86.66
N LEU A 134 47.19 -71.83 86.26
CA LEU A 134 46.73 -72.30 84.95
C LEU A 134 45.22 -72.04 84.75
N THR A 135 44.41 -72.19 85.80
CA THR A 135 42.98 -71.86 85.75
C THR A 135 42.75 -70.37 85.50
N ARG A 136 43.51 -69.49 86.17
CA ARG A 136 43.45 -68.03 85.95
C ARG A 136 43.90 -67.65 84.53
N GLU A 137 44.99 -68.23 84.05
CA GLU A 137 45.47 -68.00 82.67
C GLU A 137 44.45 -68.47 81.63
N LEU A 138 43.85 -69.64 81.83
CA LEU A 138 42.82 -70.17 80.94
C LEU A 138 41.58 -69.27 80.89
N VAL A 139 41.17 -68.70 82.03
CA VAL A 139 40.07 -67.72 82.08
C VAL A 139 40.46 -66.42 81.36
N LYS A 140 41.69 -65.93 81.54
CA LYS A 140 42.20 -64.73 80.86
C LYS A 140 42.23 -64.93 79.34
N SER A 141 42.82 -66.02 78.85
CA SER A 141 42.87 -66.34 77.42
C SER A 141 41.47 -66.52 76.81
N ARG A 142 40.52 -67.12 77.55
CA ARG A 142 39.13 -67.20 77.11
C ARG A 142 38.46 -65.83 76.98
N LYS A 143 38.75 -64.90 77.90
CA LYS A 143 38.25 -63.53 77.83
C LYS A 143 38.82 -62.79 76.63
N GLU A 144 40.14 -62.86 76.43
CA GLU A 144 40.83 -62.25 75.29
C GLU A 144 40.33 -62.82 73.95
N CYS A 145 40.10 -64.14 73.85
CA CYS A 145 39.49 -64.74 72.67
C CYS A 145 38.07 -64.23 72.40
N LYS A 146 37.25 -63.99 73.43
CA LYS A 146 35.90 -63.43 73.25
C LYS A 146 35.95 -61.99 72.76
N GLU A 147 36.78 -61.15 73.38
CA GLU A 147 36.96 -59.76 72.98
C GLU A 147 37.48 -59.65 71.54
N ALA A 148 38.47 -60.48 71.18
CA ALA A 148 38.97 -60.56 69.80
C ALA A 148 37.89 -61.01 68.80
N GLN A 149 37.00 -61.94 69.20
CA GLN A 149 35.88 -62.38 68.37
C GLN A 149 34.84 -61.27 68.19
N GLU A 150 34.52 -60.50 69.23
CA GLU A 150 33.60 -59.36 69.14
C GLU A 150 34.15 -58.27 68.22
N VAL A 151 35.44 -57.93 68.34
CA VAL A 151 36.10 -56.97 67.45
C VAL A 151 36.08 -57.49 66.00
N ARG A 152 36.38 -58.77 65.78
CA ARG A 152 36.31 -59.38 64.46
C ARG A 152 34.90 -59.29 63.85
N ASN A 153 33.87 -59.55 64.64
CA ASN A 153 32.48 -59.45 64.19
C ASN A 153 32.12 -58.00 63.80
N LYS A 154 32.50 -57.00 64.62
CA LYS A 154 32.29 -55.58 64.30
C LYS A 154 33.00 -55.18 63.00
N CYS A 155 34.27 -55.57 62.84
CA CYS A 155 35.00 -55.31 61.59
C CYS A 155 34.33 -56.00 60.38
N GLN A 156 33.77 -57.20 60.55
CA GLN A 156 33.03 -57.87 59.48
C GLN A 156 31.73 -57.15 59.11
N ASP A 157 31.01 -56.62 60.09
CA ASP A 157 29.80 -55.83 59.86
C ASP A 157 30.12 -54.51 59.14
N ASP A 158 31.20 -53.82 59.53
CA ASP A 158 31.64 -52.59 58.86
C ASP A 158 32.10 -52.86 57.43
N VAL A 159 32.83 -53.96 57.19
CA VAL A 159 33.16 -54.39 55.82
C VAL A 159 31.91 -54.67 55.00
N ARG A 160 30.86 -55.26 55.59
CA ARG A 160 29.59 -55.50 54.88
C ARG A 160 28.90 -54.19 54.52
N ARG A 161 28.79 -53.25 55.45
CA ARG A 161 28.21 -51.92 55.19
C ARG A 161 28.97 -51.15 54.12
N LEU A 162 30.30 -51.18 54.16
CA LEU A 162 31.13 -50.51 53.15
C LEU A 162 30.96 -51.15 51.77
N LYS A 163 30.80 -52.48 51.70
CA LYS A 163 30.49 -53.18 50.44
C LYS A 163 29.13 -52.77 49.89
N GLU A 164 28.09 -52.74 50.73
CA GLU A 164 26.75 -52.30 50.33
C GLU A 164 26.75 -50.85 49.85
N ALA A 165 27.42 -49.94 50.57
CA ALA A 165 27.56 -48.55 50.16
C ALA A 165 28.33 -48.38 48.85
N LEU A 166 29.38 -49.18 48.64
CA LEU A 166 30.13 -49.20 47.38
C LEU A 166 29.27 -49.71 46.23
N GLU A 167 28.48 -50.76 46.46
CA GLU A 167 27.57 -51.32 45.46
C GLU A 167 26.52 -50.29 45.05
N ILE A 168 25.85 -49.66 46.02
CA ILE A 168 24.89 -48.56 45.79
C ILE A 168 25.54 -47.39 45.03
N SER A 169 26.75 -46.98 45.40
CA SER A 169 27.46 -45.92 44.69
C SER A 169 27.82 -46.33 43.27
N SER A 170 28.16 -47.61 43.04
CA SER A 170 28.50 -48.12 41.72
C SER A 170 27.27 -48.19 40.81
N THR A 171 26.12 -48.63 41.32
CA THR A 171 24.87 -48.67 40.56
C THR A 171 24.40 -47.27 40.21
N ALA A 172 24.42 -46.35 41.19
CA ALA A 172 24.08 -44.95 40.95
C ALA A 172 24.99 -44.31 39.86
N LYS A 173 26.30 -44.61 39.88
CA LYS A 173 27.22 -44.13 38.85
C LYS A 173 26.87 -44.65 37.45
N VAL A 174 26.46 -45.91 37.34
CA VAL A 174 26.02 -46.51 36.06
C VAL A 174 24.71 -45.86 35.59
N GLU A 175 23.74 -45.65 36.48
CA GLU A 175 22.48 -44.98 36.17
C GLU A 175 22.69 -43.53 35.70
N TYR A 176 23.54 -42.76 36.38
CA TYR A 176 23.89 -41.41 35.95
C TYR A 176 24.61 -41.39 34.60
N SER A 177 25.48 -42.37 34.33
CA SER A 177 26.12 -42.51 33.02
C SER A 177 25.10 -42.79 31.92
N ALA A 178 24.15 -43.70 32.17
CA ALA A 178 23.09 -44.01 31.22
C ALA A 178 22.20 -42.78 30.94
N ALA A 179 21.77 -42.07 31.99
CA ALA A 179 20.98 -40.84 31.85
C ALA A 179 21.73 -39.76 31.06
N ALA A 180 23.04 -39.63 31.24
CA ALA A 180 23.87 -38.70 30.47
C ALA A 180 23.96 -39.09 28.98
N GLU A 181 24.03 -40.39 28.65
CA GLU A 181 23.98 -40.85 27.27
C GLU A 181 22.61 -40.62 26.62
N ASP A 182 21.51 -40.86 27.35
CA ASP A 182 20.15 -40.58 26.87
C ASP A 182 19.96 -39.09 26.59
N LEU A 183 20.44 -38.21 27.47
CA LEU A 183 20.42 -36.76 27.24
C LEU A 183 21.27 -36.36 26.04
N LYS A 184 22.43 -36.99 25.84
CA LYS A 184 23.29 -36.76 24.66
C LYS A 184 22.59 -37.21 23.37
N TYR A 185 21.91 -38.35 23.40
CA TYR A 185 21.10 -38.82 22.28
C TYR A 185 19.94 -37.87 21.96
N GLY A 186 19.20 -37.43 22.99
CA GLY A 186 18.13 -36.44 22.88
C GLY A 186 18.61 -35.12 22.28
N LYS A 187 19.73 -34.59 22.78
CA LYS A 187 20.39 -33.39 22.23
C LYS A 187 20.71 -33.58 20.74
N ASN A 188 21.34 -34.69 20.37
CA ASN A 188 21.71 -34.95 18.98
C ASN A 188 20.48 -35.06 18.06
N LYS A 189 19.38 -35.67 18.55
CA LYS A 189 18.11 -35.74 17.81
C LYS A 189 17.50 -34.35 17.60
N LEU A 190 17.49 -33.50 18.63
CA LEU A 190 17.02 -32.11 18.53
C LEU A 190 17.89 -31.27 17.59
N VAL A 191 19.22 -31.42 17.65
CA VAL A 191 20.14 -30.72 16.74
C VAL A 191 19.87 -31.09 15.28
N ARG A 192 19.65 -32.39 14.97
CA ARG A 192 19.25 -32.81 13.62
C ARG A 192 17.92 -32.19 13.21
N ARG A 193 16.92 -32.21 14.09
CA ARG A 193 15.61 -31.62 13.78
C ARG A 193 15.69 -30.11 13.52
N VAL A 194 16.52 -29.39 14.26
CA VAL A 194 16.77 -27.96 14.01
C VAL A 194 17.47 -27.74 12.66
N ALA A 195 18.41 -28.61 12.27
CA ALA A 195 19.05 -28.53 10.96
C ALA A 195 18.05 -28.79 9.82
N GLU A 196 17.21 -29.81 9.94
CA GLU A 196 16.13 -30.10 8.98
C GLU A 196 15.17 -28.90 8.83
N LEU A 197 14.70 -28.31 9.94
CA LEU A 197 13.81 -27.15 9.91
C LEU A 197 14.47 -25.92 9.28
N LYS A 198 15.77 -25.71 9.49
CA LYS A 198 16.51 -24.63 8.83
C LYS A 198 16.60 -24.84 7.31
N GLU A 199 16.79 -26.08 6.87
CA GLU A 199 16.83 -26.41 5.45
C GLU A 199 15.44 -26.28 4.81
N GLU A 200 14.39 -26.75 5.47
CA GLU A 200 12.99 -26.54 5.06
C GLU A 200 12.65 -25.06 4.94
N LEU A 201 13.01 -24.25 5.95
CA LEU A 201 12.81 -22.80 5.91
C LEU A 201 13.58 -22.16 4.75
N SER A 202 14.83 -22.56 4.51
CA SER A 202 15.61 -22.05 3.39
C SER A 202 14.99 -22.41 2.03
N ARG A 203 14.43 -23.62 1.88
CA ARG A 203 13.71 -24.02 0.67
C ARG A 203 12.42 -23.22 0.50
N GLU A 204 11.67 -23.01 1.57
CA GLU A 204 10.42 -22.23 1.54
C GLU A 204 10.68 -20.76 1.20
N MET A 205 11.76 -20.18 1.73
CA MET A 205 12.20 -18.83 1.35
C MET A 205 12.58 -18.75 -0.14
N GLY A 206 13.28 -19.77 -0.66
CA GLY A 206 13.59 -19.85 -2.09
C GLY A 206 12.35 -19.97 -2.96
N LEU A 207 11.39 -20.81 -2.58
CA LEU A 207 10.11 -20.97 -3.27
C LEU A 207 9.28 -19.68 -3.25
N ARG A 208 9.20 -18.99 -2.11
CA ARG A 208 8.55 -17.68 -2.02
C ARG A 208 9.21 -16.65 -2.93
N ALA A 209 10.53 -16.56 -2.93
CA ALA A 209 11.25 -15.63 -3.80
C ALA A 209 10.97 -15.92 -5.29
N SER A 210 10.96 -17.20 -5.71
CA SER A 210 10.60 -17.58 -7.09
C SER A 210 9.13 -17.31 -7.43
N LEU A 211 8.21 -17.48 -6.47
CA LEU A 211 6.79 -17.13 -6.63
C LEU A 211 6.59 -15.62 -6.76
N GLU A 212 7.28 -14.83 -5.94
CA GLU A 212 7.25 -13.36 -6.01
C GLU A 212 7.83 -12.86 -7.34
N GLU A 213 8.94 -13.45 -7.81
CA GLU A 213 9.53 -13.14 -9.11
C GLU A 213 8.58 -13.49 -10.27
N SER A 214 7.93 -14.67 -10.20
CA SER A 214 6.92 -15.07 -11.18
C SER A 214 5.69 -14.15 -11.17
N HIS A 215 5.21 -13.76 -9.99
CA HIS A 215 4.10 -12.81 -9.84
C HIS A 215 4.47 -11.44 -10.41
N ASN A 216 5.67 -10.92 -10.11
CA ASN A 216 6.15 -9.64 -10.64
C ASN A 216 6.29 -9.68 -12.17
N THR A 217 6.76 -10.80 -12.71
CA THR A 217 6.81 -11.02 -14.17
C THR A 217 5.41 -11.01 -14.78
N LEU A 218 4.44 -11.67 -14.14
CA LEU A 218 3.05 -11.67 -14.59
C LEU A 218 2.44 -10.27 -14.53
N MET A 219 2.64 -9.54 -13.45
CA MET A 219 2.17 -8.15 -13.32
C MET A 219 2.78 -7.27 -14.39
N THR A 220 4.09 -7.38 -14.67
CA THR A 220 4.74 -6.63 -15.76
C THR A 220 4.08 -6.94 -17.10
N ARG A 221 3.82 -8.22 -17.38
CA ARG A 221 3.13 -8.64 -18.62
C ARG A 221 1.69 -8.15 -18.71
N VAL A 222 0.98 -8.06 -17.58
CA VAL A 222 -0.37 -7.47 -17.53
C VAL A 222 -0.31 -5.98 -17.86
N HIS A 223 0.62 -5.23 -17.27
CA HIS A 223 0.80 -3.81 -17.58
C HIS A 223 1.18 -3.59 -19.06
N GLU A 224 2.10 -4.39 -19.61
CA GLU A 224 2.43 -4.34 -21.03
C GLU A 224 1.20 -4.60 -21.92
N MET A 225 0.34 -5.54 -21.52
CA MET A 225 -0.89 -5.85 -22.25
C MET A 225 -1.93 -4.73 -22.11
N GLU A 226 -2.03 -4.10 -20.95
CA GLU A 226 -2.85 -2.90 -20.73
C GLU A 226 -2.36 -1.74 -21.61
N ASP A 227 -1.05 -1.49 -21.68
CA ASP A 227 -0.45 -0.47 -22.55
C ASP A 227 -0.74 -0.73 -24.04
N ILE A 228 -0.65 -1.99 -24.49
CA ILE A 228 -1.02 -2.37 -25.87
C ILE A 228 -2.51 -2.12 -26.12
N VAL A 229 -3.39 -2.52 -25.19
CA VAL A 229 -4.84 -2.29 -25.32
C VAL A 229 -5.17 -0.80 -25.33
N GLU A 230 -4.49 0.01 -24.51
CA GLU A 230 -4.66 1.46 -24.49
C GLU A 230 -4.19 2.10 -25.82
N ALA A 231 -3.07 1.62 -26.38
CA ALA A 231 -2.60 2.04 -27.70
C ALA A 231 -3.60 1.69 -28.82
N GLU A 232 -4.12 0.46 -28.83
CA GLU A 232 -5.15 0.02 -29.79
C GLU A 232 -6.44 0.83 -29.63
N ARG A 233 -6.89 1.13 -28.39
CA ARG A 233 -8.04 1.99 -28.13
C ARG A 233 -7.85 3.39 -28.72
N ASN A 234 -6.64 3.95 -28.61
CA ASN A 234 -6.32 5.25 -29.18
C ASN A 234 -6.27 5.23 -30.71
N GLU A 235 -5.75 4.16 -31.30
CA GLU A 235 -5.78 3.95 -32.76
C GLU A 235 -7.22 3.83 -33.29
N VAL A 236 -8.08 3.07 -32.59
CA VAL A 236 -9.51 2.95 -32.92
C VAL A 236 -10.21 4.31 -32.82
N LYS A 237 -9.90 5.13 -31.80
CA LYS A 237 -10.43 6.50 -31.69
C LYS A 237 -9.99 7.36 -32.88
N SER A 238 -8.72 7.27 -33.28
CA SER A 238 -8.20 7.98 -34.46
C SER A 238 -8.93 7.54 -35.73
N LEU A 239 -9.02 6.23 -35.97
CA LEU A 239 -9.73 5.67 -37.13
C LEU A 239 -11.22 6.04 -37.14
N SER A 240 -11.87 6.08 -35.98
CA SER A 240 -13.25 6.54 -35.85
C SER A 240 -13.37 8.02 -36.24
N SER A 241 -12.47 8.88 -35.73
CA SER A 241 -12.41 10.29 -36.12
C SER A 241 -12.22 10.45 -37.64
N ASP A 242 -11.29 9.71 -38.23
CA ASP A 242 -11.03 9.73 -39.68
C ASP A 242 -12.25 9.25 -40.48
N CYS A 243 -12.92 8.18 -40.03
CA CYS A 243 -14.18 7.71 -40.61
C CYS A 243 -15.27 8.80 -40.57
N THR A 244 -15.39 9.53 -39.46
CA THR A 244 -16.36 10.64 -39.39
C THR A 244 -15.97 11.81 -40.29
N ALA A 245 -14.67 12.09 -40.44
CA ALA A 245 -14.18 13.12 -41.34
C ALA A 245 -14.46 12.76 -42.81
N LEU A 246 -14.18 11.52 -43.21
CA LEU A 246 -14.50 11.00 -44.54
C LEU A 246 -16.01 11.02 -44.81
N ARG A 247 -16.85 10.67 -43.82
CA ARG A 247 -18.31 10.80 -43.96
C ARG A 247 -18.75 12.25 -44.17
N ARG A 248 -18.15 13.20 -43.44
CA ARG A 248 -18.40 14.64 -43.62
C ARG A 248 -17.95 15.13 -45.00
N GLU A 249 -16.82 14.66 -45.51
CA GLU A 249 -16.36 14.97 -46.86
C GLU A 249 -17.25 14.36 -47.93
N ALA A 250 -17.66 13.10 -47.79
CA ALA A 250 -18.60 12.45 -48.69
C ALA A 250 -19.94 13.21 -48.75
N ALA A 251 -20.44 13.67 -47.60
CA ALA A 251 -21.65 14.50 -47.55
C ALA A 251 -21.46 15.85 -48.28
N LYS A 252 -20.29 16.50 -48.16
CA LYS A 252 -19.96 17.71 -48.91
C LYS A 252 -19.90 17.45 -50.42
N TRP A 253 -19.32 16.33 -50.84
CA TRP A 253 -19.27 15.94 -52.25
C TRP A 253 -20.67 15.67 -52.81
N GLN A 254 -21.55 15.02 -52.04
CA GLN A 254 -22.95 14.82 -52.42
C GLN A 254 -23.72 16.13 -52.55
N ASP A 255 -23.56 17.08 -51.63
CA ASP A 255 -24.17 18.41 -51.73
C ASP A 255 -23.65 19.19 -52.94
N ALA A 256 -22.35 19.12 -53.21
CA ALA A 256 -21.74 19.73 -54.41
C ALA A 256 -22.28 19.09 -55.71
N GLU A 257 -22.43 17.77 -55.73
CA GLU A 257 -23.00 17.03 -56.86
C GLU A 257 -24.48 17.41 -57.08
N GLN A 258 -25.29 17.47 -56.03
CA GLN A 258 -26.68 17.92 -56.11
C GLN A 258 -26.78 19.35 -56.65
N LYS A 259 -25.96 20.28 -56.17
CA LYS A 259 -25.88 21.65 -56.69
C LYS A 259 -25.50 21.66 -58.17
N GLN A 260 -24.56 20.82 -58.58
CA GLN A 260 -24.16 20.70 -59.98
C GLN A 260 -25.27 20.09 -60.85
N GLN A 261 -26.00 19.09 -60.35
CA GLN A 261 -27.16 18.51 -61.05
C GLN A 261 -28.28 19.54 -61.23
N VAL A 262 -28.60 20.32 -60.20
CA VAL A 262 -29.58 21.42 -60.30
C VAL A 262 -29.13 22.45 -61.33
N LEU A 263 -27.85 22.83 -61.32
CA LEU A 263 -27.31 23.77 -62.31
C LEU A 263 -27.37 23.20 -63.74
N ARG A 264 -27.04 21.92 -63.93
CA ARG A 264 -27.17 21.25 -65.22
C ARG A 264 -28.62 21.21 -65.69
N ALA A 265 -29.55 20.86 -64.82
CA ALA A 265 -30.98 20.85 -65.16
C ALA A 265 -31.47 22.24 -65.60
N GLN A 266 -31.04 23.30 -64.91
CA GLN A 266 -31.34 24.69 -65.34
C GLN A 266 -30.73 25.03 -66.70
N GLN A 267 -29.50 24.62 -66.97
CA GLN A 267 -28.85 24.82 -68.27
C GLN A 267 -29.54 24.03 -69.39
N GLU A 268 -29.95 22.79 -69.13
CA GLU A 268 -30.71 21.95 -70.06
C GLU A 268 -32.09 22.57 -70.34
N GLU A 269 -32.79 23.07 -69.33
CA GLU A 269 -34.06 23.77 -69.51
C GLU A 269 -33.88 25.03 -70.38
N GLN A 270 -32.83 25.82 -70.14
CA GLN A 270 -32.48 26.97 -70.97
C GLN A 270 -32.19 26.55 -72.42
N LEU A 271 -31.40 25.50 -72.63
CA LEU A 271 -31.11 24.97 -73.97
C LEU A 271 -32.40 24.51 -74.67
N THR A 272 -33.29 23.83 -73.95
CA THR A 272 -34.57 23.37 -74.48
C THR A 272 -35.48 24.55 -74.87
N ALA A 273 -35.50 25.60 -74.05
CA ALA A 273 -36.20 26.85 -74.37
C ALA A 273 -35.61 27.51 -75.64
N PHE A 274 -34.29 27.56 -75.77
CA PHE A 274 -33.62 28.06 -76.99
C PHE A 274 -33.93 27.21 -78.22
N PHE A 275 -33.97 25.88 -78.11
CA PHE A 275 -34.36 25.00 -79.21
C PHE A 275 -35.80 25.24 -79.65
N ASN A 276 -36.72 25.38 -78.69
CA ASN A 276 -38.12 25.69 -78.97
C ASN A 276 -38.27 27.06 -79.65
N GLU A 277 -37.51 28.06 -79.20
CA GLU A 277 -37.53 29.39 -79.81
C GLU A 277 -36.93 29.38 -81.23
N ASN A 278 -35.81 28.67 -81.43
CA ASN A 278 -35.24 28.46 -82.77
C ASN A 278 -36.22 27.71 -83.69
N ALA A 279 -36.96 26.72 -83.19
CA ALA A 279 -37.98 26.02 -83.96
C ALA A 279 -39.13 26.95 -84.36
N LYS A 280 -39.59 27.83 -83.47
CA LYS A 280 -40.57 28.88 -83.81
C LYS A 280 -40.03 29.84 -84.85
N GLN A 281 -38.80 30.33 -84.69
CA GLN A 281 -38.17 31.23 -85.66
C GLN A 281 -38.02 30.55 -87.03
N LYS A 282 -37.65 29.28 -87.07
CA LYS A 282 -37.56 28.49 -88.30
C LYS A 282 -38.92 28.37 -88.99
N LYS A 283 -39.99 28.13 -88.23
CA LYS A 283 -41.36 28.09 -88.77
C LYS A 283 -41.78 29.45 -89.36
N ILE A 284 -41.46 30.56 -88.70
CA ILE A 284 -41.70 31.91 -89.23
C ILE A 284 -40.92 32.13 -90.54
N ILE A 285 -39.67 31.67 -90.62
CA ILE A 285 -38.88 31.75 -91.86
C ILE A 285 -39.52 30.92 -92.98
N GLU A 286 -39.97 29.70 -92.68
CA GLU A 286 -40.68 28.85 -93.65
C GLU A 286 -41.97 29.53 -94.16
N GLU A 287 -42.77 30.12 -93.27
CA GLU A 287 -43.96 30.92 -93.62
C GLU A 287 -43.59 32.12 -94.51
N MET A 288 -42.54 32.88 -94.15
CA MET A 288 -42.05 33.99 -94.98
C MET A 288 -41.51 33.53 -96.34
N GLU A 289 -40.90 32.35 -96.44
CA GLU A 289 -40.45 31.78 -97.71
C GLU A 289 -41.63 31.36 -98.60
N GLU A 290 -42.70 30.84 -98.02
CA GLU A 290 -43.96 30.56 -98.72
C GLU A 290 -44.63 31.85 -99.21
N ASP A 291 -44.71 32.88 -98.37
CA ASP A 291 -45.22 34.20 -98.76
C ASP A 291 -44.38 34.80 -99.90
N LYS A 292 -43.05 34.71 -99.82
CA LYS A 292 -42.14 35.13 -100.89
C LYS A 292 -42.40 34.38 -102.20
N LYS A 293 -42.66 33.06 -102.15
CA LYS A 293 -43.05 32.28 -103.33
C LYS A 293 -44.41 32.72 -103.87
N CYS A 294 -45.38 32.98 -103.01
CA CYS A 294 -46.70 33.45 -103.41
C CYS A 294 -46.61 34.81 -104.11
N VAL A 295 -45.94 35.79 -103.50
CA VAL A 295 -45.66 37.12 -104.08
C VAL A 295 -44.88 37.02 -105.39
N LYS A 296 -43.87 36.15 -105.48
CA LYS A 296 -43.12 35.92 -106.72
C LYS A 296 -44.01 35.35 -107.83
N THR A 297 -44.95 34.48 -107.48
CA THR A 297 -45.93 33.89 -108.41
C THR A 297 -46.91 34.95 -108.90
N GLU A 298 -47.44 35.77 -107.99
CA GLU A 298 -48.31 36.91 -108.32
C GLU A 298 -47.58 37.95 -109.18
N PHE A 299 -46.33 38.28 -108.85
CA PHE A 299 -45.50 39.15 -109.68
C PHE A 299 -45.25 38.54 -111.08
N GLY A 300 -45.08 37.22 -111.16
CA GLY A 300 -45.00 36.48 -112.41
C GLY A 300 -46.29 36.60 -113.24
N LYS A 301 -47.45 36.41 -112.63
CA LYS A 301 -48.77 36.62 -113.26
C LYS A 301 -48.92 38.06 -113.74
N MET A 302 -48.55 39.03 -112.91
CA MET A 302 -48.63 40.45 -113.24
C MET A 302 -47.66 40.81 -114.38
N LYS A 303 -46.48 40.20 -114.46
CA LYS A 303 -45.55 40.34 -115.59
C LYS A 303 -46.09 39.73 -116.88
N VAL A 304 -46.80 38.60 -116.81
CA VAL A 304 -47.50 38.01 -117.96
C VAL A 304 -48.66 38.91 -118.41
N GLN A 305 -49.46 39.42 -117.48
CA GLN A 305 -50.51 40.41 -117.77
C GLN A 305 -49.93 41.68 -118.38
N TYR A 306 -48.82 42.21 -117.85
CA TYR A 306 -48.13 43.38 -118.40
C TYR A 306 -47.63 43.11 -119.83
N LYS A 307 -47.04 41.94 -120.09
CA LYS A 307 -46.68 41.52 -121.46
C LYS A 307 -47.90 41.39 -122.37
N GLY A 308 -49.01 40.85 -121.86
CA GLY A 308 -50.28 40.75 -122.58
C GLY A 308 -50.86 42.12 -122.93
N LEU A 309 -50.89 43.05 -121.98
CA LEU A 309 -51.29 44.44 -122.20
C LEU A 309 -50.38 45.13 -123.22
N ASN A 310 -49.07 44.89 -123.15
CA ASN A 310 -48.11 45.47 -124.09
C ASN A 310 -48.30 44.90 -125.51
N ALA A 311 -48.63 43.60 -125.64
CA ALA A 311 -48.98 42.99 -126.91
C ALA A 311 -50.32 43.53 -127.47
N GLN A 312 -51.31 43.77 -126.59
CA GLN A 312 -52.55 44.46 -126.96
C GLN A 312 -52.31 45.90 -127.40
N LEU A 313 -51.41 46.64 -126.74
CA LEU A 313 -50.97 47.97 -127.16
C LEU A 313 -50.26 47.94 -128.51
N GLU A 314 -49.43 46.94 -128.78
CA GLU A 314 -48.77 46.76 -130.08
C GLU A 314 -49.78 46.39 -131.19
N GLN A 315 -50.80 45.58 -130.87
CA GLN A 315 -51.94 45.30 -131.74
C GLN A 315 -52.76 46.57 -132.01
N MET A 316 -53.02 47.37 -130.98
CA MET A 316 -53.70 48.66 -131.13
C MET A 316 -52.87 49.63 -131.97
N LYS A 317 -51.54 49.66 -131.85
CA LYS A 317 -50.67 50.45 -132.74
C LYS A 317 -50.78 49.99 -134.20
N LYS A 318 -50.73 48.68 -134.47
CA LYS A 318 -50.96 48.13 -135.83
C LYS A 318 -52.35 48.47 -136.37
N PHE A 319 -53.39 48.37 -135.54
CA PHE A 319 -54.75 48.79 -135.91
C PHE A 319 -54.83 50.30 -136.18
N THR A 320 -54.05 51.11 -135.46
CA THR A 320 -53.98 52.56 -135.66
C THR A 320 -53.23 52.91 -136.96
N GLU A 321 -52.20 52.15 -137.33
CA GLU A 321 -51.45 52.27 -138.60
C GLU A 321 -52.31 51.81 -139.80
N GLU A 322 -53.09 50.73 -139.67
CA GLU A 322 -54.09 50.30 -140.67
C GLU A 322 -55.26 51.29 -140.78
N LYS A 323 -55.68 51.90 -139.67
CA LYS A 323 -56.65 53.01 -139.65
C LYS A 323 -56.11 54.27 -140.33
N HIS A 324 -54.83 54.60 -140.19
CA HIS A 324 -54.25 55.78 -140.87
C HIS A 324 -54.16 55.58 -142.39
N SER A 325 -53.96 54.34 -142.86
CA SER A 325 -54.01 54.00 -144.29
C SER A 325 -55.43 54.11 -144.88
N THR A 326 -56.47 53.76 -144.11
CA THR A 326 -57.88 53.87 -144.53
C THR A 326 -58.46 55.28 -144.33
N GLN A 327 -57.92 56.07 -143.40
CA GLN A 327 -58.31 57.48 -143.20
C GLN A 327 -57.84 58.39 -144.34
N GLY A 328 -56.75 58.04 -145.05
CA GLY A 328 -56.35 58.72 -146.29
C GLY A 328 -57.31 58.53 -147.47
N GLN A 329 -58.15 57.49 -147.45
CA GLN A 329 -59.20 57.27 -148.47
C GLN A 329 -60.53 57.95 -148.10
N LEU A 330 -60.80 58.18 -146.81
CA LEU A 330 -62.02 58.84 -146.30
C LEU A 330 -61.93 60.38 -146.22
N GLU A 331 -60.72 60.97 -146.18
CA GLU A 331 -60.54 62.44 -146.22
C GLU A 331 -60.88 63.08 -147.58
N HIS A 332 -60.94 62.28 -148.66
CA HIS A 332 -61.40 62.75 -149.97
C HIS A 332 -62.94 62.84 -150.04
N GLU A 333 -63.65 61.92 -149.38
CA GLU A 333 -65.13 61.89 -149.35
C GLU A 333 -65.73 62.81 -148.28
N ASN A 334 -65.04 63.05 -147.14
CA ASN A 334 -65.54 63.92 -146.07
C ASN A 334 -65.54 65.43 -146.40
N LYS A 335 -64.82 65.88 -147.45
CA LYS A 335 -64.95 67.26 -147.93
C LYS A 335 -66.33 67.58 -148.51
N GLN A 336 -67.13 66.58 -148.89
CA GLN A 336 -68.49 66.77 -149.43
C GLN A 336 -69.60 66.72 -148.36
N LEU A 337 -69.30 66.31 -147.11
CA LEU A 337 -70.29 66.17 -146.02
C LEU A 337 -70.22 67.29 -144.96
N HIS A 338 -69.14 68.08 -144.94
CA HIS A 338 -68.98 69.20 -144.01
C HIS A 338 -69.91 70.40 -144.26
N GLU A 339 -70.64 70.43 -145.38
CA GLU A 339 -71.64 71.47 -145.66
C GLU A 339 -72.98 71.24 -144.91
N ALA A 340 -73.25 70.04 -144.39
CA ALA A 340 -74.63 69.62 -144.05
C ALA A 340 -74.98 69.43 -142.55
N LEU A 341 -74.05 69.50 -141.60
CA LEU A 341 -74.37 69.26 -140.16
C LEU A 341 -74.02 70.41 -139.21
N ARG A 342 -74.10 71.64 -139.75
CA ARG A 342 -74.21 72.91 -139.03
C ARG A 342 -75.59 73.11 -138.35
N THR A 343 -76.44 72.08 -138.35
CA THR A 343 -77.89 72.17 -138.06
C THR A 343 -78.40 71.40 -136.84
N ALA A 344 -77.55 70.76 -136.04
CA ALA A 344 -77.99 69.92 -134.91
C ALA A 344 -77.38 70.32 -133.55
N ALA A 345 -77.18 71.63 -133.33
CA ALA A 345 -76.53 72.19 -132.14
C ALA A 345 -77.48 72.64 -131.00
N GLU A 346 -78.80 72.45 -131.05
CA GLU A 346 -79.69 73.20 -130.13
C GLU A 346 -80.85 72.45 -129.46
N GLU A 347 -80.91 71.10 -129.45
CA GLU A 347 -81.91 70.38 -128.62
C GLU A 347 -81.27 69.77 -127.37
N ASN A 348 -81.00 70.57 -126.33
CA ASN A 348 -81.97 71.00 -125.32
C ASN A 348 -82.30 69.90 -124.28
N ALA A 349 -81.51 69.94 -123.20
CA ALA A 349 -82.04 70.05 -121.84
C ALA A 349 -83.08 69.00 -121.36
N LYS A 350 -82.61 67.82 -120.94
CA LYS A 350 -83.35 66.97 -119.96
C LYS A 350 -82.41 66.31 -118.94
N LEU A 351 -81.83 67.13 -118.07
CA LEU A 351 -80.97 66.73 -116.95
C LEU A 351 -81.70 66.79 -115.59
N ILE A 352 -83.02 66.98 -115.51
CA ILE A 352 -83.68 67.31 -114.23
C ILE A 352 -85.05 66.64 -114.10
N ALA A 353 -85.05 65.32 -113.88
CA ALA A 353 -86.16 64.50 -113.34
C ALA A 353 -85.65 63.06 -113.33
N ASN A 354 -85.49 62.31 -112.24
CA ASN A 354 -86.21 62.30 -110.99
C ASN A 354 -85.44 61.38 -110.03
N TYR A 355 -84.94 61.91 -108.91
CA TYR A 355 -84.18 61.17 -107.90
C TYR A 355 -85.04 60.67 -106.72
N GLU A 356 -86.36 60.74 -106.78
CA GLU A 356 -87.18 60.47 -105.60
C GLU A 356 -88.38 59.58 -105.95
N THR A 357 -88.76 58.73 -105.00
CA THR A 357 -89.80 57.69 -105.06
C THR A 357 -89.41 56.48 -105.91
N GLN A 358 -88.78 55.44 -105.35
CA GLN A 358 -89.43 54.53 -104.41
C GLN A 358 -88.48 54.00 -103.33
N LEU A 359 -88.25 54.87 -102.35
CA LEU A 359 -88.03 54.51 -100.96
C LEU A 359 -89.20 53.60 -100.50
N VAL A 360 -88.87 52.44 -99.91
CA VAL A 360 -89.70 51.71 -98.94
C VAL A 360 -90.88 50.89 -99.50
N ALA A 361 -90.59 49.61 -99.74
CA ALA A 361 -91.35 48.50 -99.13
C ALA A 361 -90.31 47.63 -98.41
N ALA A 362 -90.04 47.94 -97.15
CA ALA A 362 -90.66 47.31 -95.99
C ALA A 362 -89.82 46.08 -95.57
N LYS A 363 -88.98 46.19 -94.52
CA LYS A 363 -89.41 46.14 -93.12
C LYS A 363 -90.43 45.02 -92.86
N GLU A 364 -89.93 43.80 -92.69
CA GLU A 364 -90.33 42.92 -91.59
C GLU A 364 -89.05 42.28 -91.02
N LYS A 365 -88.60 42.72 -89.85
CA LYS A 365 -88.87 42.07 -88.55
C LYS A 365 -87.93 40.86 -88.38
N VAL A 366 -86.72 41.08 -87.85
CA VAL A 366 -86.47 40.85 -86.42
C VAL A 366 -87.22 39.61 -85.92
N THR A 367 -86.55 38.47 -85.88
CA THR A 367 -86.27 37.76 -84.62
C THR A 367 -85.35 36.56 -84.85
N THR A 368 -84.23 36.58 -84.12
CA THR A 368 -83.59 35.45 -83.43
C THR A 368 -82.92 34.33 -84.24
N SER A 369 -81.65 34.10 -83.89
CA SER A 369 -81.00 32.77 -83.75
C SER A 369 -79.91 32.39 -84.74
N ASN A 370 -78.77 33.13 -84.84
CA ASN A 370 -77.50 32.46 -85.24
C ASN A 370 -76.18 33.23 -85.03
N GLN A 371 -76.06 34.11 -84.03
CA GLN A 371 -74.74 34.69 -83.66
C GLN A 371 -74.50 34.70 -82.14
N GLN A 372 -74.99 33.67 -81.43
CA GLN A 372 -74.70 33.41 -80.02
C GLN A 372 -74.60 31.89 -79.73
N GLN A 373 -73.83 31.14 -80.55
CA GLN A 373 -73.64 29.70 -80.33
C GLN A 373 -72.18 29.21 -80.36
N GLU A 374 -71.18 30.09 -80.52
CA GLU A 374 -69.77 29.67 -80.48
C GLU A 374 -69.05 30.10 -79.19
N THR A 375 -69.57 31.08 -78.46
CA THR A 375 -68.96 31.58 -77.21
C THR A 375 -69.51 30.94 -75.93
N VAL A 376 -70.68 30.27 -75.98
CA VAL A 376 -71.28 29.60 -74.80
C VAL A 376 -70.83 28.14 -74.65
N GLU A 377 -70.40 27.47 -75.73
CA GLU A 377 -69.89 26.09 -75.70
C GLU A 377 -68.50 26.01 -75.04
N ILE A 378 -67.63 26.98 -75.32
CA ILE A 378 -66.26 27.08 -74.76
C ILE A 378 -66.33 27.38 -73.25
N LEU A 379 -67.15 28.35 -72.83
CA LEU A 379 -67.32 28.70 -71.42
C LEU A 379 -68.02 27.60 -70.60
N LYS A 380 -68.85 26.73 -71.20
CA LYS A 380 -69.42 25.55 -70.54
C LYS A 380 -68.41 24.41 -70.37
N GLN A 381 -67.51 24.19 -71.34
CA GLN A 381 -66.46 23.18 -71.22
C GLN A 381 -65.39 23.57 -70.19
N GLU A 382 -65.07 24.86 -70.09
CA GLU A 382 -64.16 25.39 -69.05
C GLU A 382 -64.76 25.30 -67.64
N LEU A 383 -66.06 25.58 -67.48
CA LEU A 383 -66.76 25.44 -66.19
C LEU A 383 -66.89 23.96 -65.74
N ILE A 384 -67.06 23.03 -66.69
CA ILE A 384 -67.08 21.58 -66.37
C ILE A 384 -65.68 21.09 -66.00
N ARG A 385 -64.62 21.59 -66.64
CA ARG A 385 -63.21 21.27 -66.31
C ARG A 385 -62.83 21.78 -64.92
N GLU A 386 -63.16 23.03 -64.59
CA GLU A 386 -62.97 23.58 -63.24
C GLU A 386 -63.80 22.84 -62.18
N SER A 387 -65.04 22.41 -62.50
CA SER A 387 -65.85 21.64 -61.54
C SER A 387 -65.27 20.25 -61.25
N LYS A 388 -64.62 19.60 -62.24
CA LYS A 388 -63.95 18.31 -62.09
C LYS A 388 -62.60 18.43 -61.39
N GLU A 389 -61.83 19.49 -61.68
CA GLU A 389 -60.59 19.80 -60.96
C GLU A 389 -60.86 20.17 -59.49
N LYS A 390 -61.93 20.92 -59.21
CA LYS A 390 -62.38 21.23 -57.84
C LYS A 390 -62.84 19.98 -57.07
N ALA A 391 -63.59 19.07 -57.72
CA ALA A 391 -64.00 17.80 -57.10
C ALA A 391 -62.80 16.86 -56.84
N HIS A 392 -61.81 16.84 -57.72
CA HIS A 392 -60.57 16.08 -57.53
C HIS A 392 -59.71 16.65 -56.39
N PHE A 393 -59.59 17.98 -56.29
CA PHE A 393 -58.88 18.62 -55.19
C PHE A 393 -59.58 18.39 -53.85
N GLN A 394 -60.92 18.38 -53.84
CA GLN A 394 -61.71 18.14 -52.63
C GLN A 394 -61.60 16.69 -52.13
N GLN A 395 -61.57 15.69 -53.03
CA GLN A 395 -61.25 14.30 -52.68
C GLN A 395 -59.81 14.12 -52.18
N LEU A 396 -58.85 14.85 -52.74
CA LEU A 396 -57.45 14.79 -52.30
C LEU A 396 -57.28 15.41 -50.91
N CYS A 397 -57.97 16.52 -50.63
CA CYS A 397 -58.00 17.12 -49.30
C CYS A 397 -58.68 16.19 -48.27
N GLU A 398 -59.77 15.51 -48.60
CA GLU A 398 -60.41 14.54 -47.70
C GLU A 398 -59.53 13.31 -47.42
N LYS A 399 -58.79 12.81 -48.43
CA LYS A 399 -57.79 11.74 -48.24
C LYS A 399 -56.63 12.17 -47.36
N LEU A 400 -56.04 13.33 -47.65
CA LEU A 400 -54.95 13.89 -46.83
C LEU A 400 -55.41 14.17 -45.39
N GLN A 401 -56.68 14.55 -45.20
CA GLN A 401 -57.24 14.75 -43.87
C GLN A 401 -57.54 13.44 -43.13
N GLY A 402 -57.86 12.36 -43.86
CA GLY A 402 -57.93 11.00 -43.31
C GLY A 402 -56.55 10.49 -42.87
N GLU A 403 -55.54 10.59 -43.74
CA GLU A 403 -54.16 10.20 -43.45
C GLU A 403 -53.57 11.02 -42.29
N LEU A 404 -53.86 12.32 -42.21
CA LEU A 404 -53.44 13.17 -41.09
C LEU A 404 -54.07 12.73 -39.76
N ASN A 405 -55.34 12.34 -39.76
CA ASN A 405 -56.02 11.86 -38.55
C ASN A 405 -55.53 10.48 -38.11
N GLU A 406 -55.15 9.62 -39.06
CA GLU A 406 -54.60 8.28 -38.79
C GLU A 406 -53.19 8.38 -38.20
N ILE A 407 -52.32 9.21 -38.80
CA ILE A 407 -50.99 9.53 -38.26
C ILE A 407 -51.09 10.19 -36.88
N ASN A 408 -52.08 11.06 -36.66
CA ASN A 408 -52.28 11.70 -35.36
C ASN A 408 -52.79 10.71 -34.30
N GLY A 409 -53.57 9.70 -34.69
CA GLY A 409 -53.98 8.59 -33.83
C GLY A 409 -52.80 7.70 -33.43
N GLU A 410 -51.93 7.35 -34.39
CA GLU A 410 -50.70 6.59 -34.15
C GLU A 410 -49.72 7.38 -33.26
N HIS A 411 -49.55 8.68 -33.51
CA HIS A 411 -48.69 9.54 -32.69
C HIS A 411 -49.15 9.58 -31.23
N VAL A 412 -50.47 9.71 -30.98
CA VAL A 412 -51.02 9.69 -29.61
C VAL A 412 -50.86 8.31 -28.95
N SER A 413 -50.94 7.21 -29.71
CA SER A 413 -50.67 5.87 -29.18
C SER A 413 -49.22 5.70 -28.77
N VAL A 414 -48.27 6.11 -29.62
CA VAL A 414 -46.83 6.03 -29.35
C VAL A 414 -46.44 6.96 -28.19
N GLU A 415 -47.04 8.14 -28.11
CA GLU A 415 -46.80 9.09 -27.01
C GLU A 415 -47.33 8.56 -25.67
N ARG A 416 -48.42 7.78 -25.70
CA ARG A 416 -48.94 7.09 -24.52
C ARG A 416 -48.03 5.95 -24.07
N GLU A 417 -47.58 5.10 -24.99
CA GLU A 417 -46.63 4.00 -24.70
C GLU A 417 -45.28 4.53 -24.21
N SER A 418 -44.79 5.63 -24.80
CA SER A 418 -43.59 6.33 -24.33
C SER A 418 -43.77 6.89 -22.92
N LYS A 419 -44.97 7.34 -22.56
CA LYS A 419 -45.23 7.87 -21.22
C LYS A 419 -45.30 6.76 -20.16
N GLU A 420 -45.93 5.63 -20.49
CA GLU A 420 -45.99 4.47 -19.60
C GLU A 420 -44.58 3.90 -19.34
N THR A 421 -43.75 3.78 -20.37
CA THR A 421 -42.35 3.35 -20.23
C THR A 421 -41.47 4.35 -19.45
N ILE A 422 -41.69 5.66 -19.61
CA ILE A 422 -41.04 6.68 -18.79
C ILE A 422 -41.44 6.54 -17.31
N ASP A 423 -42.71 6.28 -17.02
CA ASP A 423 -43.21 6.10 -15.65
C ASP A 423 -42.63 4.82 -14.99
N GLU A 424 -42.51 3.72 -15.73
CA GLU A 424 -41.85 2.49 -15.27
C GLU A 424 -40.36 2.71 -14.97
N LEU A 425 -39.63 3.35 -15.89
CA LEU A 425 -38.21 3.68 -15.68
C LEU A 425 -38.01 4.63 -14.50
N ASN A 426 -38.92 5.59 -14.28
CA ASN A 426 -38.88 6.46 -13.12
C ASN A 426 -39.10 5.70 -11.80
N HIS A 427 -39.94 4.67 -11.80
CA HIS A 427 -40.13 3.80 -10.65
C HIS A 427 -38.87 2.98 -10.35
N GLU A 428 -38.24 2.41 -11.37
CA GLU A 428 -36.99 1.65 -11.22
C GLU A 428 -35.82 2.55 -10.77
N ILE A 429 -35.73 3.78 -11.28
CA ILE A 429 -34.78 4.79 -10.81
C ILE A 429 -35.03 5.14 -9.33
N HIS A 430 -36.30 5.19 -8.90
CA HIS A 430 -36.63 5.45 -7.50
C HIS A 430 -36.15 4.31 -6.59
N ASP A 431 -36.42 3.06 -6.96
CA ASP A 431 -36.00 1.88 -6.20
C ASP A 431 -34.46 1.77 -6.13
N LEU A 432 -33.77 2.03 -7.24
CA LEU A 432 -32.31 2.05 -7.29
C LEU A 432 -31.74 3.15 -6.40
N LYS A 433 -32.33 4.36 -6.38
CA LYS A 433 -31.92 5.43 -5.47
C LYS A 433 -32.12 5.05 -4.00
N GLN A 434 -33.19 4.34 -3.68
CA GLN A 434 -33.47 3.88 -2.32
C GLN A 434 -32.45 2.82 -1.86
N LYS A 435 -32.11 1.87 -2.75
CA LYS A 435 -31.05 0.87 -2.53
C LYS A 435 -29.67 1.49 -2.36
N LEU A 436 -29.34 2.48 -3.19
CA LEU A 436 -28.07 3.20 -3.11
C LEU A 436 -27.94 3.93 -1.77
N LYS A 437 -29.01 4.57 -1.31
CA LYS A 437 -29.07 5.20 0.01
C LYS A 437 -28.84 4.20 1.16
N PHE A 438 -29.47 3.02 1.09
CA PHE A 438 -29.27 1.96 2.09
C PHE A 438 -27.81 1.47 2.13
N LEU A 439 -27.21 1.25 0.96
CA LEU A 439 -25.80 0.84 0.86
C LEU A 439 -24.85 1.95 1.35
N GLU A 440 -25.19 3.22 1.15
CA GLU A 440 -24.43 4.36 1.68
C GLU A 440 -24.49 4.39 3.22
N GLU A 441 -25.64 4.08 3.81
CA GLU A 441 -25.83 3.97 5.26
C GLU A 441 -25.06 2.76 5.84
N GLU A 442 -25.09 1.59 5.19
CA GLU A 442 -24.28 0.43 5.58
C GLU A 442 -22.77 0.72 5.48
N LYS A 443 -22.33 1.40 4.41
CA LYS A 443 -20.94 1.84 4.26
C LYS A 443 -20.52 2.77 5.39
N GLN A 444 -21.35 3.75 5.75
CA GLN A 444 -21.07 4.65 6.88
C GLN A 444 -21.02 3.90 8.21
N GLN A 445 -21.88 2.91 8.41
CA GLN A 445 -21.87 2.07 9.60
C GLN A 445 -20.58 1.23 9.69
N ALA A 446 -20.15 0.62 8.58
CA ALA A 446 -18.89 -0.11 8.52
C ALA A 446 -17.66 0.78 8.78
N PHE A 447 -17.69 2.05 8.35
CA PHE A 447 -16.62 3.00 8.70
C PHE A 447 -16.55 3.30 10.19
N LYS A 448 -17.71 3.47 10.86
CA LYS A 448 -17.76 3.66 12.31
C LYS A 448 -17.23 2.45 13.06
N GLU A 449 -17.61 1.25 12.64
CA GLU A 449 -17.12 0.00 13.25
C GLU A 449 -15.61 -0.17 13.07
N LYS A 450 -15.08 0.22 11.91
CA LYS A 450 -13.63 0.27 11.65
C LYS A 450 -12.92 1.26 12.56
N GLU A 451 -13.47 2.46 12.76
CA GLU A 451 -12.91 3.46 13.68
C GLU A 451 -12.90 2.96 15.11
N THR A 452 -13.99 2.34 15.58
CA THR A 452 -14.02 1.76 16.94
C THR A 452 -13.01 0.62 17.12
N LEU A 453 -12.82 -0.24 16.12
CA LEU A 453 -11.79 -1.28 16.18
C LEU A 453 -10.38 -0.71 16.17
N LEU A 454 -10.14 0.38 15.43
CA LEU A 454 -8.84 1.07 15.45
C LEU A 454 -8.56 1.69 16.82
N ASP A 455 -9.57 2.27 17.47
CA ASP A 455 -9.44 2.82 18.82
C ASP A 455 -9.15 1.72 19.86
N GLU A 456 -9.83 0.56 19.76
CA GLU A 456 -9.55 -0.60 20.62
C GLU A 456 -8.14 -1.16 20.40
N ILE A 457 -7.69 -1.25 19.15
CA ILE A 457 -6.32 -1.69 18.81
C ILE A 457 -5.30 -0.69 19.36
N ASN A 458 -5.52 0.61 19.20
CA ASN A 458 -4.62 1.64 19.72
C ASN A 458 -4.54 1.55 21.25
N GLN A 459 -5.67 1.35 21.94
CA GLN A 459 -5.69 1.19 23.39
C GLN A 459 -4.96 -0.09 23.87
N ALA A 460 -5.05 -1.18 23.10
CA ALA A 460 -4.29 -2.40 23.36
C ALA A 460 -2.77 -2.19 23.13
N VAL A 461 -2.40 -1.47 22.07
CA VAL A 461 -1.00 -1.13 21.77
C VAL A 461 -0.40 -0.23 22.85
N ASP A 462 -1.14 0.77 23.31
CA ASP A 462 -0.74 1.65 24.42
C ASP A 462 -0.54 0.84 25.71
N SER A 463 -1.47 -0.06 26.03
CA SER A 463 -1.34 -0.96 27.18
C SER A 463 -0.11 -1.87 27.10
N MET A 464 0.17 -2.44 25.91
CA MET A 464 1.36 -3.27 25.71
C MET A 464 2.66 -2.47 25.72
N THR A 465 2.65 -1.22 25.23
CA THR A 465 3.84 -0.34 25.28
C THR A 465 4.14 0.11 26.70
N GLU A 466 3.11 0.38 27.52
CA GLU A 466 3.29 0.62 28.96
C GLU A 466 3.84 -0.62 29.70
N GLU A 467 3.32 -1.81 29.41
CA GLU A 467 3.81 -3.05 30.02
C GLU A 467 5.26 -3.35 29.62
N ARG A 468 5.59 -3.14 28.33
CA ARG A 468 6.98 -3.22 27.84
C ARG A 468 7.89 -2.21 28.52
N ALA A 469 7.45 -0.97 28.74
CA ALA A 469 8.23 0.04 29.44
C ALA A 469 8.47 -0.35 30.91
N LYS A 470 7.47 -0.92 31.59
CA LYS A 470 7.61 -1.45 32.96
C LYS A 470 8.61 -2.60 33.03
N LEU A 471 8.48 -3.58 32.14
CA LEU A 471 9.41 -4.71 32.09
C LEU A 471 10.84 -4.26 31.78
N GLN A 472 11.02 -3.29 30.89
CA GLN A 472 12.33 -2.73 30.57
C GLN A 472 12.95 -2.02 31.79
N ALA A 473 12.16 -1.25 32.54
CA ALA A 473 12.61 -0.61 33.78
C ALA A 473 12.98 -1.65 34.87
N GLU A 474 12.19 -2.71 35.04
CA GLU A 474 12.53 -3.80 35.95
C GLU A 474 13.83 -4.52 35.56
N THR A 475 14.07 -4.69 34.26
CA THR A 475 15.29 -5.31 33.75
C THR A 475 16.52 -4.43 34.01
N GLU A 476 16.40 -3.11 33.83
CA GLU A 476 17.47 -2.15 34.14
C GLU A 476 17.79 -2.11 35.64
N VAL A 477 16.78 -2.16 36.50
CA VAL A 477 16.98 -2.27 37.97
C VAL A 477 17.70 -3.56 38.33
N LYS A 478 17.31 -4.70 37.74
CA LYS A 478 17.98 -5.99 37.98
C LYS A 478 19.41 -6.02 37.46
N GLN A 479 19.69 -5.30 36.36
CA GLN A 479 21.05 -5.15 35.85
C GLN A 479 21.92 -4.33 36.82
N LEU A 480 21.40 -3.22 37.36
CA LEU A 480 22.09 -2.43 38.37
C LEU A 480 22.34 -3.20 39.68
N GLU A 481 21.39 -4.04 40.11
CA GLU A 481 21.58 -4.96 41.24
C GLU A 481 22.68 -5.99 40.97
N LEU A 482 22.78 -6.51 39.74
CA LEU A 482 23.86 -7.42 39.34
C LEU A 482 25.22 -6.71 39.33
N ASP A 483 25.30 -5.52 38.75
CA ASP A 483 26.53 -4.75 38.67
C ASP A 483 27.04 -4.38 40.07
N THR A 484 26.16 -3.97 40.98
CA THR A 484 26.50 -3.69 42.39
C THR A 484 26.94 -4.94 43.16
N LEU A 485 26.28 -6.09 42.95
CA LEU A 485 26.73 -7.36 43.53
C LEU A 485 28.09 -7.81 42.97
N GLN A 486 28.37 -7.51 41.70
CA GLN A 486 29.63 -7.85 41.05
C GLN A 486 30.77 -6.95 41.54
N GLU A 487 30.52 -5.66 41.77
CA GLU A 487 31.47 -4.77 42.45
C GLU A 487 31.72 -5.19 43.90
N ALA A 488 30.67 -5.56 44.65
CA ALA A 488 30.82 -6.05 46.02
C ALA A 488 31.65 -7.35 46.06
N LYS A 489 31.45 -8.27 45.11
CA LYS A 489 32.26 -9.47 44.96
C LYS A 489 33.72 -9.12 44.66
N PHE A 490 33.98 -8.19 43.74
CA PHE A 490 35.34 -7.76 43.41
C PHE A 490 36.04 -7.14 44.63
N GLN A 491 35.34 -6.30 45.40
CA GLN A 491 35.87 -5.72 46.64
C GLN A 491 36.20 -6.80 47.68
N LEU A 492 35.35 -7.82 47.84
CA LEU A 492 35.60 -8.93 48.76
C LEU A 492 36.77 -9.82 48.30
N GLU A 493 36.95 -10.02 47.00
CA GLU A 493 38.11 -10.74 46.45
C GLU A 493 39.41 -9.95 46.68
N GLU A 494 39.38 -8.63 46.49
CA GLU A 494 40.52 -7.74 46.76
C GLU A 494 40.84 -7.67 48.27
N GLU A 495 39.81 -7.62 49.12
CA GLU A 495 39.98 -7.62 50.57
C GLU A 495 40.53 -8.97 51.06
N ASN A 496 40.07 -10.10 50.51
CA ASN A 496 40.64 -11.42 50.79
C ASN A 496 42.12 -11.53 50.37
N ALA A 497 42.49 -10.97 49.20
CA ALA A 497 43.88 -10.93 48.77
C ALA A 497 44.75 -10.07 49.71
N ARG A 498 44.25 -8.90 50.12
CA ARG A 498 44.93 -8.04 51.10
C ARG A 498 45.00 -8.69 52.48
N LEU A 499 43.99 -9.44 52.90
CA LEU A 499 44.00 -10.18 54.16
C LEU A 499 45.00 -11.34 54.13
N LEU A 500 45.15 -12.04 53.00
CA LEU A 500 46.20 -13.05 52.80
C LEU A 500 47.60 -12.42 52.85
N GLU A 501 47.79 -11.28 52.19
CA GLU A 501 49.06 -10.54 52.24
C GLU A 501 49.34 -10.01 53.66
N ARG A 502 48.31 -9.53 54.37
CA ARG A 502 48.41 -9.10 55.76
C ARG A 502 48.64 -10.26 56.71
N MET A 503 48.11 -11.46 56.46
CA MET A 503 48.47 -12.66 57.20
C MET A 503 49.94 -13.03 57.01
N GLY A 504 50.47 -12.94 55.78
CA GLY A 504 51.91 -13.12 55.52
C GLY A 504 52.78 -12.07 56.21
N GLN A 505 52.32 -10.81 56.24
CA GLN A 505 52.99 -9.73 56.99
C GLN A 505 52.83 -9.88 58.51
N VAL A 506 51.73 -10.46 59.00
CA VAL A 506 51.50 -10.77 60.43
C VAL A 506 52.40 -11.93 60.88
N GLU A 507 52.59 -12.97 60.07
CA GLU A 507 53.59 -14.02 60.34
C GLU A 507 55.03 -13.43 60.38
N GLN A 508 55.33 -12.45 59.53
CA GLN A 508 56.62 -11.76 59.51
C GLN A 508 56.78 -10.77 60.68
N THR A 509 55.71 -10.10 61.10
CA THR A 509 55.72 -9.15 62.23
C THR A 509 55.60 -9.84 63.58
N GLN A 510 55.01 -11.03 63.70
CA GLN A 510 54.99 -11.84 64.92
C GLN A 510 56.41 -12.29 65.30
N ASN A 511 57.28 -12.54 64.31
CA ASN A 511 58.72 -12.74 64.52
C ASN A 511 59.45 -11.45 64.97
N SER A 512 58.95 -10.26 64.63
CA SER A 512 59.50 -8.97 65.07
C SER A 512 58.89 -8.42 66.38
N GLN A 513 57.67 -8.82 66.73
CA GLN A 513 56.93 -8.37 67.91
C GLN A 513 57.43 -9.03 69.20
N GLN A 514 58.01 -10.24 69.12
CA GLN A 514 58.82 -10.79 70.22
C GLN A 514 60.03 -9.88 70.58
N GLN A 515 60.41 -8.95 69.69
CA GLN A 515 61.49 -7.99 69.91
C GLN A 515 61.00 -6.58 70.37
N ILE A 516 59.71 -6.26 70.19
CA ILE A 516 59.11 -4.95 70.50
C ILE A 516 58.28 -4.97 71.81
N GLU A 517 57.78 -6.12 72.25
CA GLU A 517 57.17 -6.27 73.60
C GLU A 517 58.13 -5.86 74.74
N LYS A 518 59.44 -5.82 74.45
CA LYS A 518 60.48 -5.32 75.34
C LYS A 518 60.55 -3.79 75.45
N THR A 519 59.96 -3.02 74.52
CA THR A 519 60.09 -1.55 74.44
C THR A 519 58.78 -0.77 74.67
N MET A 520 57.61 -1.42 74.62
CA MET A 520 56.32 -0.76 74.88
C MET A 520 55.97 -0.58 76.38
N SER A 521 56.73 -1.20 77.29
CA SER A 521 56.59 -0.95 78.73
C SER A 521 56.93 0.51 79.10
N ASP A 522 57.69 1.22 78.27
CA ASP A 522 58.31 2.51 78.65
C ASP A 522 57.53 3.78 78.17
N ILE A 523 56.47 3.65 77.36
CA ILE A 523 55.78 4.84 76.76
C ILE A 523 54.41 5.14 77.40
N LEU A 524 53.82 4.21 78.16
CA LEU A 524 52.52 4.39 78.81
C LEU A 524 52.49 5.48 79.91
N GLU A 525 53.63 6.05 80.27
CA GLU A 525 53.77 6.97 81.40
C GLU A 525 53.57 8.48 81.06
N GLN A 526 53.50 8.88 79.78
CA GLN A 526 53.59 10.33 79.40
C GLN A 526 52.34 11.02 78.83
N LYS A 527 51.21 10.33 78.58
CA LYS A 527 50.07 10.95 77.85
C LYS A 527 48.98 11.64 78.70
N ASN A 528 48.92 11.43 80.01
CA ASN A 528 47.76 11.83 80.82
C ASN A 528 47.67 13.33 81.23
N LYS A 529 48.43 14.28 80.64
CA LYS A 529 48.55 15.66 81.20
C LYS A 529 48.10 16.85 80.32
N LEU A 530 47.54 16.67 79.11
CA LEU A 530 47.34 17.80 78.16
C LEU A 530 45.88 18.18 77.80
N ALA A 531 44.86 17.65 78.46
CA ALA A 531 43.46 17.82 77.99
C ALA A 531 42.62 18.93 78.67
N TYR A 532 43.11 19.66 79.68
CA TYR A 532 42.22 20.41 80.60
C TYR A 532 41.99 21.91 80.30
N ASP A 533 42.83 22.64 79.56
CA ASP A 533 42.83 24.13 79.64
C ASP A 533 42.19 24.94 78.47
N LYS A 534 41.67 24.33 77.39
CA LYS A 534 41.26 25.10 76.18
C LYS A 534 39.85 25.74 76.22
N GLY A 535 38.95 25.31 77.10
CA GLY A 535 37.50 25.58 76.95
C GLY A 535 36.95 26.94 77.41
N LYS A 536 37.69 27.76 78.18
CA LYS A 536 37.04 28.81 79.00
C LYS A 536 37.06 30.26 78.45
N LEU A 537 37.71 30.55 77.32
CA LEU A 537 38.04 31.95 76.94
C LEU A 537 37.22 32.58 75.77
N GLN A 538 36.31 31.85 75.11
CA GLN A 538 35.76 32.30 73.82
C GLN A 538 34.48 33.16 73.88
N SER A 539 33.75 33.22 74.99
CA SER A 539 32.37 33.79 75.01
C SER A 539 32.24 35.27 75.40
N ARG A 540 33.31 36.08 75.48
CA ARG A 540 33.24 37.48 76.00
C ARG A 540 33.45 38.58 74.95
N VAL A 541 33.83 38.26 73.72
CA VAL A 541 34.24 39.23 72.69
C VAL A 541 33.08 39.77 71.84
N GLU A 542 32.00 39.01 71.65
CA GLU A 542 30.99 39.31 70.61
C GLU A 542 29.99 40.44 70.94
N GLN A 543 29.94 40.96 72.17
CA GLN A 543 28.81 41.81 72.60
C GLN A 543 29.03 43.34 72.46
N LEU A 544 30.25 43.83 72.16
CA LEU A 544 30.55 45.28 72.22
C LEU A 544 30.73 45.98 70.85
N GLU A 545 30.80 45.27 69.72
CA GLU A 545 31.06 45.86 68.39
C GLU A 545 29.81 46.41 67.68
N SER A 546 28.59 46.01 68.10
CA SER A 546 27.36 46.26 67.32
C SER A 546 26.80 47.69 67.37
N GLN A 547 27.21 48.57 68.29
CA GLN A 547 26.49 49.84 68.53
C GLN A 547 27.12 51.09 67.88
N LEU A 548 28.39 51.04 67.44
CA LEU A 548 29.11 52.22 66.93
C LEU A 548 28.94 52.47 65.41
N GLN A 549 28.34 51.53 64.68
CA GLN A 549 28.36 51.48 63.21
C GLN A 549 27.14 52.15 62.53
N SER A 550 26.09 52.51 63.26
CA SER A 550 24.79 52.90 62.68
C SER A 550 24.64 54.38 62.31
N LEU A 551 25.48 55.28 62.83
CA LEU A 551 25.30 56.74 62.67
C LEU A 551 26.17 57.39 61.57
N ALA A 552 27.26 56.75 61.15
CA ALA A 552 28.12 57.27 60.07
C ALA A 552 27.59 56.95 58.65
N THR A 553 26.60 56.07 58.54
CA THR A 553 26.09 55.54 57.26
C THR A 553 25.08 56.46 56.58
N THR A 554 24.33 57.28 57.31
CA THR A 554 23.21 58.05 56.74
C THR A 554 23.64 59.28 55.93
N HIS A 555 24.79 59.88 56.23
CA HIS A 555 25.28 61.08 55.54
C HIS A 555 26.02 60.78 54.22
N THR A 556 26.81 59.71 54.17
CA THR A 556 27.46 59.19 52.95
C THR A 556 26.43 58.74 51.90
N ASN A 557 25.30 58.20 52.34
CA ASN A 557 24.25 57.70 51.45
C ASN A 557 23.63 58.79 50.56
N SER A 558 23.46 60.03 51.04
CA SER A 558 22.79 61.09 50.26
C SER A 558 23.68 61.64 49.11
N VAL A 559 24.98 61.80 49.35
CA VAL A 559 25.94 62.24 48.31
C VAL A 559 26.18 61.13 47.28
N GLN A 560 26.22 59.87 47.72
CA GLN A 560 26.28 58.72 46.82
C GLN A 560 25.06 58.66 45.90
N GLN A 561 23.84 58.89 46.40
CA GLN A 561 22.62 58.85 45.60
C GLN A 561 22.63 59.85 44.43
N ARG A 562 23.14 61.07 44.63
CA ARG A 562 23.21 62.09 43.57
C ARG A 562 24.24 61.75 42.47
N ASN A 563 25.39 61.20 42.86
CA ASN A 563 26.40 60.71 41.91
C ASN A 563 25.92 59.48 41.14
N THR A 564 25.18 58.58 41.80
CA THR A 564 24.56 57.44 41.13
C THR A 564 23.53 57.88 40.11
N PHE A 565 22.71 58.90 40.40
CA PHE A 565 21.70 59.40 39.48
C PHE A 565 22.31 59.92 38.17
N ASN A 566 23.35 60.76 38.24
CA ASN A 566 24.03 61.27 37.04
C ASN A 566 24.73 60.16 36.25
N THR A 567 25.33 59.19 36.94
CA THR A 567 25.95 58.02 36.31
C THR A 567 24.90 57.15 35.62
N LEU A 568 23.74 56.95 36.24
CA LEU A 568 22.59 56.23 35.68
C LEU A 568 22.02 56.94 34.46
N GLN A 569 21.90 58.27 34.48
CA GLN A 569 21.43 59.05 33.34
C GLN A 569 22.38 58.94 32.14
N GLY A 570 23.69 59.03 32.35
CA GLY A 570 24.69 58.83 31.30
C GLY A 570 24.69 57.39 30.74
N LYS A 571 24.50 56.39 31.62
CA LYS A 571 24.33 54.99 31.21
C LYS A 571 23.05 54.79 30.41
N TYR A 572 21.95 55.45 30.77
CA TYR A 572 20.68 55.39 30.05
C TYR A 572 20.82 55.95 28.63
N THR A 573 21.42 57.13 28.46
CA THR A 573 21.63 57.71 27.13
C THR A 573 22.55 56.87 26.25
N LYS A 574 23.60 56.27 26.84
CA LYS A 574 24.49 55.36 26.11
C LYS A 574 23.75 54.06 25.72
N SER A 575 23.01 53.46 26.64
CA SER A 575 22.20 52.27 26.37
C SER A 575 21.14 52.54 25.31
N GLN A 576 20.55 53.75 25.26
CA GLN A 576 19.59 54.14 24.23
C GLN A 576 20.25 54.26 22.85
N SER A 577 21.48 54.81 22.78
CA SER A 577 22.27 54.87 21.55
C SER A 577 22.66 53.46 21.07
N ASP A 578 23.12 52.60 21.98
CA ASP A 578 23.52 51.23 21.67
C ASP A 578 22.30 50.39 21.22
N TYR A 579 21.13 50.61 21.84
CA TYR A 579 19.86 50.01 21.42
C TYR A 579 19.49 50.40 19.99
N ASN A 580 19.57 51.69 19.64
CA ASN A 580 19.29 52.15 18.28
C ASN A 580 20.28 51.58 17.25
N ALA A 581 21.57 51.48 17.60
CA ALA A 581 22.57 50.86 16.76
C ALA A 581 22.32 49.36 16.56
N ALA A 582 21.92 48.65 17.62
CA ALA A 582 21.51 47.24 17.54
C ALA A 582 20.27 47.06 16.66
N ASN A 583 19.29 47.96 16.75
CA ASN A 583 18.07 47.90 15.95
C ASN A 583 18.35 48.05 14.44
N ILE A 584 19.23 48.99 14.06
CA ILE A 584 19.69 49.15 12.68
C ILE A 584 20.44 47.89 12.19
N LYS A 585 21.26 47.28 13.07
CA LYS A 585 21.97 46.04 12.74
C LYS A 585 21.01 44.86 12.54
N ILE A 586 19.97 44.75 13.35
CA ILE A 586 18.90 43.75 13.21
C ILE A 586 18.17 43.94 11.87
N GLN A 587 17.74 45.15 11.54
CA GLN A 587 17.08 45.41 10.24
C GLN A 587 17.96 45.05 9.03
N ARG A 588 19.27 45.31 9.11
CA ARG A 588 20.22 44.88 8.06
C ARG A 588 20.32 43.36 7.97
N LEU A 589 20.44 42.67 9.10
CA LEU A 589 20.49 41.20 9.14
C LEU A 589 19.17 40.58 8.62
N GLU A 590 18.02 41.14 8.99
CA GLU A 590 16.71 40.71 8.47
C GLU A 590 16.62 40.88 6.94
N SER A 591 17.13 42.00 6.40
CA SER A 591 17.18 42.21 4.95
C SER A 591 18.09 41.21 4.23
N GLN A 592 19.24 40.89 4.83
CA GLN A 592 20.15 39.86 4.31
C GLN A 592 19.56 38.46 4.39
N LEU A 593 18.85 38.15 5.48
CA LEU A 593 18.18 36.86 5.67
C LEU A 593 17.06 36.67 4.66
N LYS A 594 16.25 37.70 4.37
CA LYS A 594 15.25 37.65 3.29
C LYS A 594 15.88 37.43 1.92
N GLN A 595 17.02 38.09 1.64
CA GLN A 595 17.73 37.91 0.38
C GLN A 595 18.31 36.49 0.26
N LEU A 596 18.88 35.95 1.33
CA LEU A 596 19.40 34.57 1.36
C LEU A 596 18.27 33.54 1.25
N SER A 597 17.10 33.78 1.86
CA SER A 597 15.90 32.95 1.71
C SER A 597 15.46 32.88 0.25
N ALA A 598 15.34 34.03 -0.42
CA ALA A 598 14.96 34.07 -1.84
C ALA A 598 15.99 33.40 -2.77
N ILE A 599 17.28 33.42 -2.42
CA ILE A 599 18.32 32.67 -3.15
C ILE A 599 18.21 31.17 -2.85
N GLY A 600 17.90 30.80 -1.61
CA GLY A 600 17.64 29.41 -1.19
C GLY A 600 16.46 28.81 -1.96
N GLU A 601 15.32 29.51 -1.99
CA GLU A 601 14.11 29.10 -2.72
C GLU A 601 14.37 28.91 -4.22
N ARG A 602 15.13 29.81 -4.86
CA ARG A 602 15.52 29.64 -6.27
C ARG A 602 16.41 28.41 -6.47
N LYS A 603 17.39 28.19 -5.59
CA LYS A 603 18.26 27.00 -5.67
C LYS A 603 17.47 25.72 -5.44
N GLU A 604 16.51 25.71 -4.53
CA GLU A 604 15.63 24.58 -4.27
C GLU A 604 14.73 24.29 -5.48
N GLN A 605 14.24 25.33 -6.16
CA GLN A 605 13.53 25.20 -7.43
C GLN A 605 14.44 24.63 -8.54
N ASP A 606 15.68 25.12 -8.66
CA ASP A 606 16.66 24.61 -9.61
C ASP A 606 17.00 23.13 -9.34
N PHE A 607 17.20 22.75 -8.06
CA PHE A 607 17.39 21.36 -7.67
C PHE A 607 16.16 20.51 -7.96
N SER A 608 14.95 21.03 -7.72
CA SER A 608 13.70 20.31 -8.04
C SER A 608 13.60 20.03 -9.54
N MET A 609 13.92 21.00 -10.39
CA MET A 609 13.95 20.82 -11.85
C MET A 609 15.04 19.83 -12.27
N ALA A 610 16.23 19.88 -11.65
CA ALA A 610 17.31 18.95 -11.92
C ALA A 610 16.97 17.51 -11.49
N LEU A 611 16.28 17.33 -10.36
CA LEU A 611 15.78 16.04 -9.90
C LEU A 611 14.72 15.50 -10.87
N GLN A 612 13.77 16.32 -11.31
CA GLN A 612 12.78 15.94 -12.31
C GLN A 612 13.42 15.49 -13.62
N SER A 613 14.39 16.27 -14.15
CA SER A 613 15.13 15.91 -15.36
C SER A 613 15.95 14.63 -15.19
N ARG A 614 16.57 14.42 -14.02
CA ARG A 614 17.27 13.17 -13.69
C ARG A 614 16.30 11.99 -13.63
N ASP A 615 15.14 12.16 -13.01
CA ASP A 615 14.14 11.09 -12.86
C ASP A 615 13.48 10.75 -14.20
N GLU A 616 13.34 11.71 -15.10
CA GLU A 616 12.98 11.49 -16.52
C GLU A 616 14.07 10.70 -17.24
N ALA A 617 15.34 11.08 -17.09
CA ALA A 617 16.46 10.34 -17.69
C ALA A 617 16.57 8.90 -17.14
N ILE A 618 16.34 8.69 -15.84
CA ILE A 618 16.32 7.35 -15.23
C ILE A 618 15.14 6.53 -15.77
N ARG A 619 13.95 7.14 -15.92
CA ARG A 619 12.80 6.47 -16.55
C ARG A 619 13.12 6.04 -17.97
N GLU A 620 13.78 6.88 -18.76
CA GLU A 620 14.17 6.54 -20.12
C GLU A 620 15.25 5.45 -20.19
N VAL A 621 16.24 5.50 -19.29
CA VAL A 621 17.26 4.44 -19.14
C VAL A 621 16.60 3.11 -18.76
N ASN A 622 15.62 3.11 -17.86
CA ASN A 622 14.89 1.90 -17.49
C ASN A 622 14.11 1.33 -18.68
N LYS A 623 13.38 2.15 -19.44
CA LYS A 623 12.71 1.70 -20.67
C LYS A 623 13.68 1.08 -21.67
N LEU A 624 14.84 1.71 -21.89
CA LEU A 624 15.85 1.17 -22.79
C LEU A 624 16.43 -0.15 -22.28
N ARG A 625 16.61 -0.30 -20.95
CA ARG A 625 17.03 -1.56 -20.34
C ARG A 625 15.99 -2.65 -20.55
N ASP A 626 14.71 -2.37 -20.33
CA ASP A 626 13.62 -3.34 -20.48
C ASP A 626 13.52 -3.82 -21.95
N VAL A 627 13.71 -2.90 -22.91
CA VAL A 627 13.82 -3.25 -24.34
C VAL A 627 15.03 -4.15 -24.61
N VAL A 628 16.20 -3.85 -24.03
CA VAL A 628 17.41 -4.68 -24.17
C VAL A 628 17.18 -6.07 -23.56
N GLU A 629 16.60 -6.16 -22.36
CA GLU A 629 16.30 -7.43 -21.68
C GLU A 629 15.29 -8.27 -22.46
N SER A 630 14.25 -7.66 -23.04
CA SER A 630 13.30 -8.32 -23.94
C SER A 630 14.00 -8.85 -25.22
N THR A 631 14.93 -8.08 -25.79
CA THR A 631 15.70 -8.53 -26.95
C THR A 631 16.64 -9.69 -26.61
N ASP A 632 17.33 -9.63 -25.45
CA ASP A 632 18.22 -10.67 -24.97
C ASP A 632 17.46 -11.95 -24.61
N GLY A 633 16.29 -11.83 -23.96
CA GLY A 633 15.39 -12.94 -23.67
C GLY A 633 14.89 -13.64 -24.94
N ARG A 634 14.53 -12.88 -25.97
CA ARG A 634 14.16 -13.44 -27.28
C ARG A 634 15.32 -14.17 -27.95
N GLU A 635 16.53 -13.62 -27.91
CA GLU A 635 17.69 -14.26 -28.53
C GLU A 635 18.13 -15.51 -27.75
N LYS A 636 18.08 -15.49 -26.41
CA LYS A 636 18.29 -16.67 -25.57
C LYS A 636 17.28 -17.77 -25.87
N GLN A 637 15.99 -17.44 -25.97
CA GLN A 637 14.97 -18.44 -26.32
C GLN A 637 15.20 -19.04 -27.70
N LYS A 638 15.67 -18.23 -28.66
CA LYS A 638 16.04 -18.68 -30.00
C LYS A 638 17.24 -19.62 -29.97
N ILE A 639 18.28 -19.31 -29.18
CA ILE A 639 19.44 -20.19 -28.96
C ILE A 639 18.99 -21.51 -28.33
N VAL A 640 18.19 -21.49 -27.27
CA VAL A 640 17.67 -22.69 -26.60
C VAL A 640 16.86 -23.56 -27.57
N ASN A 641 16.05 -22.95 -28.43
CA ASN A 641 15.30 -23.68 -29.45
C ASN A 641 16.22 -24.33 -30.51
N LEU A 642 17.28 -23.62 -30.95
CA LEU A 642 18.26 -24.18 -31.87
C LEU A 642 19.09 -25.32 -31.24
N GLU A 643 19.45 -25.20 -29.96
CA GLU A 643 20.15 -26.25 -29.21
C GLU A 643 19.28 -27.49 -29.02
N ARG A 644 17.99 -27.32 -28.72
CA ARG A 644 17.03 -28.44 -28.62
C ARG A 644 16.89 -29.17 -29.95
N ASN A 645 16.70 -28.42 -31.04
CA ASN A 645 16.60 -29.00 -32.38
C ASN A 645 17.89 -29.76 -32.78
N LEU A 646 19.06 -29.23 -32.38
CA LEU A 646 20.34 -29.90 -32.60
C LEU A 646 20.47 -31.19 -31.76
N LEU A 647 20.00 -31.18 -30.51
CA LEU A 647 19.99 -32.36 -29.64
C LEU A 647 19.06 -33.43 -30.17
N GLU A 648 17.84 -33.08 -30.60
CA GLU A 648 16.88 -34.01 -31.21
C GLU A 648 17.47 -34.63 -32.49
N SER A 649 18.11 -33.83 -33.35
CA SER A 649 18.78 -34.36 -34.55
C SER A 649 19.94 -35.32 -34.21
N LYS A 650 20.69 -35.06 -33.13
CA LYS A 650 21.74 -35.96 -32.63
C LYS A 650 21.16 -37.23 -32.02
N GLU A 651 20.04 -37.14 -31.30
CA GLU A 651 19.31 -38.27 -30.73
C GLU A 651 18.82 -39.20 -31.84
N ASP A 652 18.22 -38.64 -32.90
CA ASP A 652 17.78 -39.40 -34.06
C ASP A 652 18.94 -40.05 -34.80
N SER A 653 20.08 -39.35 -34.92
CA SER A 653 21.31 -39.92 -35.47
C SER A 653 21.83 -41.11 -34.64
N ARG A 654 21.73 -41.05 -33.30
CA ARG A 654 22.09 -42.18 -32.41
C ARG A 654 21.11 -43.35 -32.53
N LYS A 655 19.81 -43.08 -32.63
CA LYS A 655 18.79 -44.13 -32.86
C LYS A 655 19.05 -44.84 -34.19
N LEU A 656 19.38 -44.08 -35.24
CA LEU A 656 19.70 -44.61 -36.56
C LEU A 656 20.98 -45.46 -36.53
N ALA A 657 22.02 -45.03 -35.81
CA ALA A 657 23.21 -45.83 -35.58
C ALA A 657 22.92 -47.13 -34.80
N SER A 658 22.09 -47.06 -33.75
CA SER A 658 21.68 -48.25 -32.97
C SER A 658 20.83 -49.22 -33.79
N SER A 659 19.97 -48.73 -34.68
CA SER A 659 19.23 -49.59 -35.62
C SER A 659 20.17 -50.25 -36.63
N LEU A 660 21.22 -49.55 -37.08
CA LEU A 660 22.25 -50.11 -37.95
C LEU A 660 23.02 -51.25 -37.26
N ASP A 661 23.44 -51.05 -36.00
CA ASP A 661 24.11 -52.07 -35.19
C ASP A 661 23.21 -53.30 -34.94
N GLY A 662 21.92 -53.09 -34.70
CA GLY A 662 20.95 -54.18 -34.55
C GLY A 662 20.80 -55.03 -35.82
N ILE A 663 20.81 -54.39 -37.00
CA ILE A 663 20.77 -55.08 -38.29
C ILE A 663 22.04 -55.93 -38.49
N ILE A 664 23.23 -55.35 -38.17
CA ILE A 664 24.52 -56.05 -38.27
C ILE A 664 24.58 -57.26 -37.32
N GLN A 665 24.10 -57.13 -36.09
CA GLN A 665 24.03 -58.24 -35.13
C GLN A 665 23.09 -59.36 -35.59
N SER A 666 21.92 -59.02 -36.15
CA SER A 666 20.99 -60.04 -36.64
C SER A 666 21.57 -60.83 -37.82
N HIS A 667 22.34 -60.17 -38.69
CA HIS A 667 22.98 -60.81 -39.83
C HIS A 667 24.07 -61.81 -39.40
N ASN A 668 24.82 -61.50 -38.33
CA ASN A 668 25.81 -62.42 -37.75
C ASN A 668 25.15 -63.64 -37.08
N GLN A 669 24.01 -63.47 -36.41
CA GLN A 669 23.29 -64.57 -35.74
C GLN A 669 22.67 -65.55 -36.74
N LEU A 670 22.16 -65.06 -37.87
CA LEU A 670 21.59 -65.90 -38.92
C LEU A 670 22.66 -66.80 -39.57
N GLN A 671 23.90 -66.32 -39.68
CA GLN A 671 25.00 -67.07 -40.26
C GLN A 671 25.48 -68.21 -39.35
N GLN A 672 25.47 -68.01 -38.02
CA GLN A 672 25.81 -69.07 -37.05
C GLN A 672 24.76 -70.18 -36.97
N ALA A 673 23.46 -69.86 -37.04
CA ALA A 673 22.37 -70.84 -36.96
C ALA A 673 22.35 -71.81 -38.15
N MET A 674 22.82 -71.37 -39.31
CA MET A 674 22.86 -72.18 -40.54
C MET A 674 23.94 -73.27 -40.49
N GLU A 675 25.07 -73.02 -39.81
CA GLU A 675 26.16 -74.01 -39.64
C GLU A 675 25.79 -75.12 -38.63
N THR A 676 24.95 -74.82 -37.63
CA THR A 676 24.59 -75.77 -36.56
C THR A 676 23.52 -76.78 -37.00
N LEU A 677 22.56 -76.38 -37.84
CA LEU A 677 21.51 -77.26 -38.35
C LEU A 677 22.03 -78.39 -39.27
N GLN A 678 23.18 -78.19 -39.90
CA GLN A 678 23.80 -79.16 -40.79
C GLN A 678 24.48 -80.33 -40.05
N THR A 679 24.81 -80.16 -38.76
CA THR A 679 25.49 -81.18 -37.94
C THR A 679 24.53 -82.05 -37.12
N ASP A 680 23.32 -81.58 -36.82
CA ASP A 680 22.37 -82.29 -35.95
C ASP A 680 21.46 -83.29 -36.66
N LEU A 681 21.27 -83.17 -37.98
CA LEU A 681 20.50 -84.14 -38.77
C LEU A 681 21.18 -85.52 -38.87
N GLY A 682 22.51 -85.60 -38.82
CA GLY A 682 23.26 -86.87 -38.87
C GLY A 682 23.26 -87.70 -37.57
N LYS A 683 22.84 -87.13 -36.43
CA LYS A 683 22.87 -87.80 -35.12
C LYS A 683 21.52 -88.40 -34.71
N LYS A 684 20.42 -88.07 -35.40
CA LYS A 684 19.05 -88.49 -35.02
C LYS A 684 18.63 -89.86 -35.55
N ASP A 685 19.28 -90.39 -36.59
CA ASP A 685 18.95 -91.70 -37.17
C ASP A 685 19.42 -92.90 -36.31
N SER A 686 20.40 -92.72 -35.42
CA SER A 686 20.88 -93.82 -34.54
C SER A 686 20.09 -93.99 -33.24
N GLN A 687 19.36 -92.97 -32.79
CA GLN A 687 18.60 -92.98 -31.52
C GLN A 687 17.24 -93.71 -31.60
N ILE A 688 16.67 -93.89 -32.79
CA ILE A 688 15.33 -94.49 -32.96
C ILE A 688 15.35 -96.01 -32.69
N ALA A 689 16.50 -96.67 -32.81
CA ALA A 689 16.64 -98.11 -32.57
C ALA A 689 16.64 -98.49 -31.07
N GLN A 690 17.04 -97.60 -30.16
CA GLN A 690 17.13 -97.88 -28.72
C GLN A 690 15.80 -97.68 -27.97
N LEU A 691 14.94 -96.76 -28.42
CA LEU A 691 13.69 -96.38 -27.74
C LEU A 691 12.57 -97.45 -27.74
N LYS A 692 12.70 -98.53 -28.53
CA LYS A 692 11.71 -99.64 -28.52
C LYS A 692 11.85 -100.57 -27.31
N ASN A 693 13.01 -100.61 -26.65
CA ASN A 693 13.27 -101.51 -25.52
C ASN A 693 12.86 -100.89 -24.16
N GLU A 694 12.84 -99.55 -24.05
CA GLU A 694 12.51 -98.80 -22.83
C GLU A 694 10.99 -98.69 -22.55
N LYS A 695 10.15 -98.95 -23.57
CA LYS A 695 8.69 -98.89 -23.48
C LYS A 695 8.09 -99.92 -22.52
N ASN A 696 8.69 -101.12 -22.40
CA ASN A 696 8.16 -102.20 -21.56
C ASN A 696 8.46 -102.02 -20.06
N LEU A 697 9.51 -101.28 -19.70
CA LEU A 697 9.83 -100.95 -18.30
C LEU A 697 8.95 -99.80 -17.76
N SER A 698 8.55 -98.87 -18.63
CA SER A 698 7.70 -97.72 -18.29
C SER A 698 6.26 -98.10 -17.89
N GLN A 699 5.78 -99.27 -18.31
CA GLN A 699 4.40 -99.72 -18.06
C GLN A 699 4.16 -100.19 -16.61
N ASN A 700 5.21 -100.58 -15.87
CA ASN A 700 5.12 -100.95 -14.45
C ASN A 700 5.19 -99.73 -13.51
N SER A 701 5.90 -98.67 -13.93
CA SER A 701 5.99 -97.38 -13.20
C SER A 701 4.65 -96.61 -13.20
N LEU A 702 3.89 -96.73 -14.30
CA LEU A 702 2.56 -96.12 -14.46
C LEU A 702 1.54 -96.55 -13.38
N ARG A 703 1.65 -97.76 -12.81
CA ARG A 703 0.74 -98.22 -11.75
C ARG A 703 1.04 -97.60 -10.38
N GLN A 704 2.28 -97.19 -10.11
CA GLN A 704 2.65 -96.51 -8.86
C GLN A 704 2.28 -95.02 -8.89
N MET A 705 2.41 -94.38 -10.06
CA MET A 705 1.98 -92.98 -10.23
C MET A 705 0.46 -92.82 -10.07
N GLN A 706 -0.34 -93.85 -10.37
CA GLN A 706 -1.80 -93.79 -10.24
C GLN A 706 -2.25 -93.63 -8.77
N THR A 707 -1.58 -94.28 -7.81
CA THR A 707 -1.89 -94.13 -6.37
C THR A 707 -1.45 -92.78 -5.79
N GLU A 708 -0.46 -92.14 -6.41
CA GLU A 708 0.03 -90.80 -6.04
C GLU A 708 -0.92 -89.70 -6.56
N ILE A 709 -1.59 -89.94 -7.70
CA ILE A 709 -2.60 -89.05 -8.24
C ILE A 709 -3.83 -88.98 -7.32
N ASP A 710 -4.30 -90.12 -6.81
CA ASP A 710 -5.48 -90.17 -5.94
C ASP A 710 -5.25 -89.39 -4.62
N THR A 711 -4.04 -89.47 -4.04
CA THR A 711 -3.68 -88.73 -2.82
C THR A 711 -3.46 -87.22 -3.04
N LEU A 712 -3.05 -86.82 -4.25
CA LEU A 712 -2.96 -85.41 -4.63
C LEU A 712 -4.33 -84.81 -4.99
N GLN A 713 -5.27 -85.62 -5.50
CA GLN A 713 -6.65 -85.20 -5.75
C GLN A 713 -7.40 -84.85 -4.46
N ASP A 714 -7.28 -85.65 -3.41
CA ASP A 714 -7.89 -85.32 -2.10
C ASP A 714 -7.32 -84.03 -1.50
N ARG A 715 -6.03 -83.76 -1.73
CA ARG A 715 -5.35 -82.55 -1.25
C ARG A 715 -5.75 -81.31 -2.04
N LEU A 716 -5.98 -81.45 -3.34
CA LEU A 716 -6.49 -80.39 -4.22
C LEU A 716 -7.91 -79.96 -3.80
N VAL A 717 -8.81 -80.91 -3.51
CA VAL A 717 -10.17 -80.62 -3.02
C VAL A 717 -10.14 -79.87 -1.67
N SER A 718 -9.20 -80.19 -0.78
CA SER A 718 -9.00 -79.45 0.49
C SER A 718 -8.49 -78.02 0.27
N MET A 719 -7.71 -77.79 -0.80
CA MET A 719 -7.21 -76.47 -1.15
C MET A 719 -8.27 -75.62 -1.86
N GLU A 720 -9.06 -76.21 -2.76
CA GLU A 720 -10.18 -75.55 -3.44
C GLU A 720 -11.27 -75.11 -2.46
N THR A 721 -11.51 -75.89 -1.40
CA THR A 721 -12.43 -75.53 -0.30
C THR A 721 -11.91 -74.41 0.59
N LEU A 722 -10.58 -74.30 0.77
CA LEU A 722 -9.96 -73.15 1.44
C LEU A 722 -10.02 -71.89 0.56
N GLU A 723 -9.81 -72.04 -0.75
CA GLU A 723 -9.89 -70.94 -1.73
C GLU A 723 -11.31 -70.36 -1.80
N THR A 724 -12.34 -71.21 -1.75
CA THR A 724 -13.75 -70.78 -1.76
C THR A 724 -14.22 -70.18 -0.43
N THR A 725 -13.59 -70.49 0.69
CA THR A 725 -14.00 -69.96 2.01
C THR A 725 -13.26 -68.70 2.42
N GLU A 726 -12.00 -68.52 1.98
CA GLU A 726 -11.18 -67.35 2.36
C GLU A 726 -10.99 -66.32 1.24
N ILE A 727 -10.87 -66.74 -0.02
CA ILE A 727 -10.55 -65.81 -1.13
C ILE A 727 -11.80 -65.16 -1.71
N THR A 728 -12.93 -65.87 -1.77
CA THR A 728 -14.19 -65.36 -2.34
C THR A 728 -14.75 -64.14 -1.58
N PRO A 729 -14.80 -64.13 -0.23
CA PRO A 729 -15.23 -62.96 0.53
C PRO A 729 -14.31 -61.75 0.36
N LEU A 730 -13.00 -61.99 0.23
CA LEU A 730 -12.01 -60.93 -0.01
C LEU A 730 -12.13 -60.33 -1.41
N ARG A 731 -12.46 -61.14 -2.43
CA ARG A 731 -12.76 -60.65 -3.78
C ARG A 731 -14.05 -59.84 -3.82
N GLU A 732 -15.09 -60.26 -3.10
CA GLU A 732 -16.33 -59.49 -2.99
C GLU A 732 -16.14 -58.16 -2.26
N ALA A 733 -15.36 -58.14 -1.17
CA ALA A 733 -14.99 -56.89 -0.48
C ALA A 733 -14.15 -55.95 -1.38
N LEU A 734 -13.23 -56.50 -2.17
CA LEU A 734 -12.42 -55.74 -3.12
C LEU A 734 -13.27 -55.15 -4.26
N GLU A 735 -14.20 -55.92 -4.82
CA GLU A 735 -15.12 -55.42 -5.86
C GLU A 735 -16.09 -54.37 -5.31
N THR A 736 -16.52 -54.51 -4.05
CA THR A 736 -17.31 -53.48 -3.37
C THR A 736 -16.51 -52.19 -3.22
N CYS A 737 -15.25 -52.27 -2.79
CA CYS A 737 -14.36 -51.12 -2.66
C CYS A 737 -14.05 -50.45 -4.02
N LYS A 738 -13.88 -51.24 -5.09
CA LYS A 738 -13.75 -50.72 -6.46
C LYS A 738 -15.03 -50.01 -6.92
N SER A 739 -16.20 -50.57 -6.65
CA SER A 739 -17.49 -49.95 -6.95
C SER A 739 -17.64 -48.60 -6.24
N ASP A 740 -17.26 -48.52 -4.98
CA ASP A 740 -17.32 -47.29 -4.20
C ASP A 740 -16.29 -46.25 -4.66
N ASN A 741 -15.09 -46.66 -5.05
CA ASN A 741 -14.11 -45.77 -5.71
C ASN A 741 -14.63 -45.22 -7.04
N ILE A 742 -15.34 -46.03 -7.84
CA ILE A 742 -15.98 -45.56 -9.09
C ILE A 742 -17.09 -44.55 -8.78
N LYS A 743 -17.92 -44.80 -7.75
CA LYS A 743 -18.94 -43.83 -7.31
C LYS A 743 -18.31 -42.53 -6.82
N MET A 744 -17.20 -42.60 -6.09
CA MET A 744 -16.49 -41.43 -5.60
C MET A 744 -15.85 -40.64 -6.74
N ALA A 745 -15.25 -41.32 -7.73
CA ALA A 745 -14.75 -40.69 -8.95
C ALA A 745 -15.86 -39.99 -9.74
N ASN A 746 -17.02 -40.65 -9.92
CA ASN A 746 -18.19 -40.06 -10.57
C ASN A 746 -18.75 -38.85 -9.77
N SER A 747 -18.71 -38.91 -8.44
CA SER A 747 -19.11 -37.78 -7.58
C SER A 747 -18.13 -36.62 -7.70
N LEU A 748 -16.82 -36.90 -7.77
CA LEU A 748 -15.77 -35.92 -8.02
C LEU A 748 -15.95 -35.26 -9.40
N ASP A 749 -16.22 -36.05 -10.45
CA ASP A 749 -16.52 -35.56 -11.79
C ASP A 749 -17.78 -34.68 -11.82
N GLY A 750 -18.81 -35.04 -11.04
CA GLY A 750 -20.00 -34.21 -10.86
C GLY A 750 -19.70 -32.85 -10.21
N VAL A 751 -18.86 -32.84 -9.17
CA VAL A 751 -18.39 -31.60 -8.51
C VAL A 751 -17.53 -30.78 -9.46
N MET A 752 -16.62 -31.42 -10.22
CA MET A 752 -15.78 -30.75 -11.20
C MET A 752 -16.59 -30.16 -12.37
N HIS A 753 -17.65 -30.84 -12.80
CA HIS A 753 -18.58 -30.32 -13.80
C HIS A 753 -19.36 -29.12 -13.28
N SER A 754 -19.85 -29.18 -12.04
CA SER A 754 -20.52 -28.04 -11.39
C SER A 754 -19.57 -26.85 -11.22
N ASN A 755 -18.31 -27.11 -10.85
CA ASN A 755 -17.28 -26.06 -10.72
C ASN A 755 -16.97 -25.41 -12.09
N ARG A 756 -16.86 -26.20 -13.16
CA ARG A 756 -16.75 -25.68 -14.53
C ARG A 756 -17.95 -24.82 -14.94
N GLN A 757 -19.17 -25.22 -14.60
CA GLN A 757 -20.36 -24.42 -14.90
C GLN A 757 -20.38 -23.10 -14.12
N LEU A 758 -19.92 -23.10 -12.86
CA LEU A 758 -19.77 -21.88 -12.06
C LEU A 758 -18.67 -20.96 -12.64
N GLN A 759 -17.55 -21.51 -13.10
CA GLN A 759 -16.51 -20.76 -13.80
C GLN A 759 -17.02 -20.12 -15.10
N VAL A 760 -17.82 -20.84 -15.89
CA VAL A 760 -18.44 -20.27 -17.10
C VAL A 760 -19.45 -19.17 -16.76
N LYS A 761 -20.22 -19.31 -15.68
CA LYS A 761 -21.13 -18.25 -15.20
C LYS A 761 -20.37 -17.04 -14.67
N LEU A 762 -19.27 -17.26 -13.94
CA LEU A 762 -18.38 -16.20 -13.47
C LEU A 762 -17.83 -15.42 -14.66
N HIS A 763 -17.31 -16.12 -15.67
CA HIS A 763 -16.75 -15.47 -16.86
C HIS A 763 -17.80 -14.66 -17.63
N LYS A 764 -19.05 -15.14 -17.73
CA LYS A 764 -20.17 -14.38 -18.32
C LYS A 764 -20.51 -13.12 -17.52
N LEU A 765 -20.49 -13.20 -16.18
CA LEU A 765 -20.71 -12.04 -15.32
C LEU A 765 -19.55 -11.04 -15.40
N GLU A 766 -18.32 -11.52 -15.54
CA GLU A 766 -17.14 -10.68 -15.80
C GLU A 766 -17.24 -9.97 -17.15
N ASP A 767 -17.69 -10.65 -18.20
CA ASP A 767 -17.93 -10.05 -19.52
C ASP A 767 -19.08 -9.02 -19.48
N GLU A 768 -20.15 -9.30 -18.74
CA GLU A 768 -21.25 -8.35 -18.54
C GLU A 768 -20.81 -7.14 -17.71
N LEU A 769 -19.99 -7.34 -16.68
CA LEU A 769 -19.40 -6.27 -15.89
C LEU A 769 -18.48 -5.42 -16.77
N ALA A 770 -17.62 -6.03 -17.59
CA ALA A 770 -16.75 -5.33 -18.54
C ALA A 770 -17.56 -4.50 -19.55
N LYS A 771 -18.66 -5.06 -20.08
CA LYS A 771 -19.60 -4.32 -20.95
C LYS A 771 -20.27 -3.15 -20.22
N LYS A 772 -20.67 -3.32 -18.96
CA LYS A 772 -21.28 -2.26 -18.16
C LYS A 772 -20.27 -1.17 -17.80
N THR A 773 -19.03 -1.53 -17.50
CA THR A 773 -17.93 -0.59 -17.27
C THR A 773 -17.63 0.20 -18.55
N TYR A 774 -17.57 -0.47 -19.70
CA TYR A 774 -17.41 0.21 -21.00
C TYR A 774 -18.57 1.17 -21.30
N GLN A 775 -19.82 0.77 -21.06
CA GLN A 775 -20.98 1.66 -21.21
C GLN A 775 -20.94 2.86 -20.26
N LEU A 776 -20.50 2.68 -19.02
CA LEU A 776 -20.33 3.76 -18.06
C LEU A 776 -19.25 4.75 -18.53
N GLU A 777 -18.13 4.24 -19.01
CA GLU A 777 -16.98 5.00 -19.49
C GLU A 777 -17.31 5.79 -20.77
N ASP A 778 -18.11 5.21 -21.66
CA ASP A 778 -18.65 5.87 -22.85
C ASP A 778 -19.65 6.97 -22.47
N THR A 779 -20.52 6.72 -21.47
CA THR A 779 -21.46 7.73 -20.96
C THR A 779 -20.73 8.90 -20.28
N ILE A 780 -19.66 8.62 -19.53
CA ILE A 780 -18.80 9.64 -18.91
C ILE A 780 -18.11 10.46 -19.99
N SER A 781 -17.59 9.81 -21.03
CA SER A 781 -16.94 10.47 -22.17
C SER A 781 -17.92 11.34 -22.96
N ALA A 782 -19.14 10.87 -23.19
CA ALA A 782 -20.21 11.63 -23.82
C ALA A 782 -20.60 12.87 -22.99
N ARG A 783 -20.80 12.71 -21.67
CA ARG A 783 -21.07 13.85 -20.76
C ARG A 783 -19.92 14.86 -20.73
N LYS A 784 -18.67 14.38 -20.79
CA LYS A 784 -17.49 15.27 -20.83
C LYS A 784 -17.43 16.05 -22.13
N ASN A 785 -17.70 15.39 -23.26
CA ASN A 785 -17.81 16.04 -24.56
C ASN A 785 -18.95 17.07 -24.59
N GLU A 786 -20.13 16.74 -24.06
CA GLU A 786 -21.25 17.68 -23.91
C GLU A 786 -20.89 18.87 -23.00
N GLN A 787 -20.16 18.62 -21.91
CA GLN A 787 -19.68 19.69 -21.04
C GLN A 787 -18.69 20.60 -21.76
N ASP A 788 -17.80 20.04 -22.58
CA ASP A 788 -16.81 20.79 -23.33
C ASP A 788 -17.43 21.54 -24.51
N THR A 789 -18.45 21.00 -25.19
CA THR A 789 -19.24 21.75 -26.18
C THR A 789 -20.01 22.88 -25.51
N MET A 790 -20.64 22.63 -24.34
CA MET A 790 -21.34 23.68 -23.60
C MET A 790 -20.38 24.78 -23.13
N LYS A 791 -19.16 24.44 -22.71
CA LYS A 791 -18.10 25.43 -22.41
C LYS A 791 -17.69 26.21 -23.66
N GLN A 792 -17.50 25.55 -24.80
CA GLN A 792 -17.17 26.23 -26.06
C GLN A 792 -18.30 27.18 -26.50
N GLU A 793 -19.56 26.76 -26.35
CA GLU A 793 -20.72 27.60 -26.60
C GLU A 793 -20.75 28.81 -25.66
N ILE A 794 -20.52 28.62 -24.36
CA ILE A 794 -20.41 29.71 -23.38
C ILE A 794 -19.30 30.68 -23.79
N CYS A 795 -18.09 30.20 -24.12
CA CYS A 795 -17.00 31.03 -24.61
C CYS A 795 -17.41 31.81 -25.87
N SER A 796 -18.09 31.16 -26.82
CA SER A 796 -18.56 31.83 -28.04
C SER A 796 -19.62 32.90 -27.76
N TYR A 797 -20.51 32.68 -26.78
CA TYR A 797 -21.48 33.66 -26.32
C TYR A 797 -20.80 34.81 -25.59
N GLU A 798 -19.78 34.55 -24.78
CA GLU A 798 -18.97 35.57 -24.11
C GLU A 798 -18.19 36.44 -25.12
N GLU A 799 -17.58 35.81 -26.13
CA GLU A 799 -16.93 36.50 -27.25
C GLU A 799 -17.92 37.35 -28.05
N ARG A 800 -19.12 36.82 -28.33
CA ARG A 800 -20.18 37.58 -29.00
C ARG A 800 -20.68 38.74 -28.15
N MET A 801 -20.83 38.55 -26.84
CA MET A 801 -21.25 39.58 -25.90
C MET A 801 -20.18 40.68 -25.76
N THR A 802 -18.90 40.32 -25.73
CA THR A 802 -17.80 41.29 -25.71
C THR A 802 -17.70 42.05 -27.02
N ALA A 803 -17.86 41.38 -28.17
CA ALA A 803 -17.93 42.03 -29.49
C ALA A 803 -19.11 43.00 -29.58
N LEU A 804 -20.30 42.62 -29.11
CA LEU A 804 -21.48 43.49 -29.05
C LEU A 804 -21.26 44.70 -28.12
N LYS A 805 -20.67 44.49 -26.94
CA LYS A 805 -20.30 45.60 -26.03
C LYS A 805 -19.31 46.56 -26.69
N GLN A 806 -18.29 46.04 -27.38
CA GLN A 806 -17.34 46.86 -28.12
C GLN A 806 -18.00 47.64 -29.26
N GLN A 807 -18.91 47.00 -30.00
CA GLN A 807 -19.67 47.64 -31.07
C GLN A 807 -20.56 48.76 -30.53
N LEU A 808 -21.31 48.50 -29.45
CA LEU A 808 -22.17 49.50 -28.81
C LEU A 808 -21.35 50.67 -28.28
N ASN A 809 -20.17 50.42 -27.69
CA ASN A 809 -19.25 51.48 -27.28
C ASN A 809 -18.74 52.29 -28.48
N LYS A 810 -18.35 51.65 -29.58
CA LYS A 810 -17.93 52.34 -30.82
C LYS A 810 -19.06 53.21 -31.38
N ASP A 811 -20.28 52.72 -31.41
CA ASP A 811 -21.43 53.44 -31.94
C ASP A 811 -21.86 54.58 -31.00
N ARG A 812 -21.79 54.37 -29.68
CA ARG A 812 -21.93 55.44 -28.68
C ARG A 812 -20.88 56.53 -28.87
N ASP A 813 -19.61 56.16 -29.06
CA ASP A 813 -18.53 57.12 -29.25
C ASP A 813 -18.65 57.88 -30.58
N LYS A 814 -19.10 57.22 -31.65
CA LYS A 814 -19.42 57.87 -32.93
C LYS A 814 -20.58 58.85 -32.77
N SER A 815 -21.64 58.46 -32.06
CA SER A 815 -22.79 59.31 -31.77
C SER A 815 -22.38 60.51 -30.91
N LEU A 816 -21.56 60.30 -29.88
CA LEU A 816 -20.98 61.36 -29.06
C LEU A 816 -20.09 62.30 -29.88
N LYS A 817 -19.25 61.79 -30.78
CA LYS A 817 -18.46 62.62 -31.69
C LYS A 817 -19.34 63.43 -32.65
N LYS A 818 -20.43 62.84 -33.17
CA LYS A 818 -21.37 63.52 -34.06
C LYS A 818 -22.13 64.63 -33.34
N THR A 819 -22.74 64.31 -32.20
CA THR A 819 -23.44 65.30 -31.36
C THR A 819 -22.48 66.40 -30.89
N ASN A 820 -21.23 66.07 -30.52
CA ASN A 820 -20.25 67.09 -30.15
C ASN A 820 -19.87 67.99 -31.33
N LYS A 821 -19.74 67.45 -32.56
CA LYS A 821 -19.55 68.26 -33.77
C LYS A 821 -20.76 69.18 -34.03
N GLU A 822 -21.97 68.68 -33.88
CA GLU A 822 -23.20 69.47 -34.03
C GLU A 822 -23.28 70.56 -32.95
N VAL A 823 -22.94 70.26 -31.71
CA VAL A 823 -22.87 71.25 -30.61
C VAL A 823 -21.81 72.31 -30.90
N VAL A 824 -20.62 71.94 -31.39
CA VAL A 824 -19.58 72.89 -31.79
C VAL A 824 -20.06 73.77 -32.95
N GLU A 825 -20.74 73.20 -33.94
CA GLU A 825 -21.28 73.96 -35.07
C GLU A 825 -22.40 74.91 -34.65
N VAL A 826 -23.32 74.48 -33.77
CA VAL A 826 -24.36 75.35 -33.21
C VAL A 826 -23.75 76.48 -32.38
N LYS A 827 -22.70 76.21 -31.59
CA LYS A 827 -21.96 77.26 -30.87
C LYS A 827 -21.33 78.25 -31.83
N ARG A 828 -20.68 77.77 -32.90
CA ARG A 828 -20.10 78.61 -33.95
C ARG A 828 -21.15 79.49 -34.61
N GLN A 829 -22.32 78.94 -34.95
CA GLN A 829 -23.44 79.69 -35.52
C GLN A 829 -24.00 80.70 -34.53
N LEU A 830 -24.10 80.35 -33.25
CA LEU A 830 -24.51 81.28 -32.20
C LEU A 830 -23.52 82.44 -32.07
N ASP A 831 -22.21 82.17 -32.08
CA ASP A 831 -21.18 83.20 -32.02
C ASP A 831 -21.23 84.13 -33.26
N GLU A 832 -21.44 83.57 -34.46
CA GLU A 832 -21.65 84.34 -35.68
C GLU A 832 -22.91 85.21 -35.62
N LEU A 833 -24.02 84.68 -35.11
CA LEU A 833 -25.27 85.43 -34.93
C LEU A 833 -25.11 86.51 -33.87
N CYS A 834 -24.41 86.24 -32.77
CA CYS A 834 -24.06 87.23 -31.75
C CYS A 834 -23.19 88.35 -32.33
N SER A 835 -22.19 88.00 -33.15
CA SER A 835 -21.37 89.00 -33.87
C SER A 835 -22.22 89.85 -34.81
N LYS A 836 -23.05 89.22 -35.65
CA LYS A 836 -23.96 89.92 -36.57
C LYS A 836 -24.96 90.79 -35.82
N ASN A 837 -25.48 90.32 -34.70
CA ASN A 837 -26.37 91.11 -33.85
C ASN A 837 -25.62 92.30 -33.23
N GLY A 838 -24.36 92.12 -32.84
CA GLY A 838 -23.47 93.21 -32.44
C GLY A 838 -23.27 94.25 -33.55
N ASP A 839 -23.03 93.80 -34.78
CA ASP A 839 -22.89 94.67 -35.96
C ASP A 839 -24.20 95.41 -36.27
N LEU A 840 -25.34 94.72 -36.26
CA LEU A 840 -26.66 95.32 -36.45
C LEU A 840 -27.00 96.30 -35.35
N SER A 841 -26.67 96.00 -34.09
CA SER A 841 -26.86 96.91 -32.97
C SER A 841 -26.01 98.18 -33.13
N ARG A 842 -24.75 98.04 -33.54
CA ARG A 842 -23.86 99.16 -33.91
C ARG A 842 -24.45 100.00 -35.05
N ALA A 843 -24.84 99.37 -36.15
CA ALA A 843 -25.47 100.05 -37.28
C ALA A 843 -26.78 100.75 -36.86
N ASN A 844 -27.60 100.13 -35.99
CA ASN A 844 -28.82 100.73 -35.47
C ASN A 844 -28.50 101.96 -34.59
N THR A 845 -27.45 101.89 -33.76
CA THR A 845 -26.99 103.06 -33.01
C THR A 845 -26.52 104.19 -33.92
N GLU A 846 -25.77 103.88 -34.98
CA GLU A 846 -25.33 104.87 -35.98
C GLU A 846 -26.53 105.49 -36.73
N LEU A 847 -27.51 104.68 -37.15
CA LEU A 847 -28.73 105.17 -37.76
C LEU A 847 -29.53 106.06 -36.82
N ARG A 848 -29.63 105.70 -35.53
CA ARG A 848 -30.27 106.57 -34.51
C ARG A 848 -29.51 107.90 -34.34
N HIS A 849 -28.18 107.87 -34.36
CA HIS A 849 -27.37 109.09 -34.34
C HIS A 849 -27.61 109.92 -35.59
N LYS A 850 -27.68 109.29 -36.77
CA LYS A 850 -27.98 109.96 -38.04
C LYS A 850 -29.38 110.55 -38.08
N ILE A 851 -30.37 109.84 -37.55
CA ILE A 851 -31.74 110.37 -37.37
C ILE A 851 -31.70 111.59 -36.47
N THR A 852 -31.01 111.51 -35.33
CA THR A 852 -30.89 112.66 -34.40
C THR A 852 -30.21 113.86 -35.07
N GLU A 853 -29.16 113.62 -35.87
CA GLU A 853 -28.47 114.65 -36.65
C GLU A 853 -29.38 115.27 -37.72
N LEU A 854 -30.14 114.44 -38.45
CA LEU A 854 -31.12 114.91 -39.42
C LEU A 854 -32.28 115.67 -38.76
N GLU A 855 -32.77 115.23 -37.60
CA GLU A 855 -33.77 115.94 -36.80
C GLU A 855 -33.24 117.31 -36.35
N TYR A 856 -31.97 117.39 -35.95
CA TYR A 856 -31.30 118.65 -35.64
C TYR A 856 -31.19 119.57 -36.86
N LEU A 857 -30.78 119.05 -38.02
CA LEU A 857 -30.73 119.81 -39.27
C LEU A 857 -32.11 120.30 -39.70
N ILE A 858 -33.13 119.44 -39.64
CA ILE A 858 -34.53 119.81 -39.92
C ILE A 858 -34.99 120.89 -38.96
N ARG A 859 -34.63 120.81 -37.67
CA ARG A 859 -34.96 121.85 -36.69
C ARG A 859 -34.30 123.19 -37.05
N ASN A 860 -33.02 123.19 -37.40
CA ASN A 860 -32.29 124.37 -37.85
C ASN A 860 -32.87 124.94 -39.16
N ASP A 861 -33.23 124.09 -40.11
CA ASP A 861 -33.85 124.51 -41.36
C ASP A 861 -35.25 125.07 -41.13
N LYS A 862 -36.06 124.47 -40.25
CA LYS A 862 -37.35 125.04 -39.83
C LYS A 862 -37.16 126.40 -39.17
N GLU A 863 -36.17 126.57 -38.30
CA GLU A 863 -35.86 127.88 -37.72
C GLU A 863 -35.41 128.90 -38.77
N ARG A 864 -34.59 128.49 -39.73
CA ARG A 864 -34.15 129.34 -40.86
C ARG A 864 -35.33 129.73 -41.75
N ILE A 865 -36.19 128.77 -42.10
CA ILE A 865 -37.43 129.01 -42.87
C ILE A 865 -38.34 129.95 -42.09
N ASN A 866 -38.51 129.77 -40.78
CA ASN A 866 -39.31 130.67 -39.95
C ASN A 866 -38.73 132.09 -39.93
N LYS A 867 -37.40 132.24 -39.85
CA LYS A 867 -36.72 133.55 -39.96
C LYS A 867 -36.94 134.17 -41.35
N GLN A 868 -36.79 133.41 -42.43
CA GLN A 868 -37.04 133.87 -43.80
C GLN A 868 -38.52 134.22 -44.01
N LYS A 869 -39.43 133.44 -43.45
CA LYS A 869 -40.88 133.70 -43.49
C LYS A 869 -41.23 134.97 -42.74
N ALA A 870 -40.65 135.22 -41.56
CA ALA A 870 -40.79 136.47 -40.85
C ALA A 870 -40.22 137.67 -41.64
N GLN A 871 -39.09 137.49 -42.34
CA GLN A 871 -38.53 138.50 -43.25
C GLN A 871 -39.45 138.76 -44.45
N LEU A 872 -40.01 137.71 -45.07
CA LEU A 872 -40.97 137.85 -46.16
C LEU A 872 -42.29 138.48 -45.71
N GLU A 873 -42.77 138.18 -44.51
CA GLU A 873 -43.93 138.85 -43.91
C GLU A 873 -43.65 140.34 -43.65
N HIS A 874 -42.45 140.69 -43.20
CA HIS A 874 -42.02 142.09 -43.09
C HIS A 874 -41.96 142.76 -44.47
N LEU A 875 -41.34 142.13 -45.47
CA LEU A 875 -41.27 142.66 -46.84
C LEU A 875 -42.67 142.82 -47.46
N ASN A 876 -43.57 141.85 -47.25
CA ASN A 876 -44.96 141.96 -47.68
C ASN A 876 -45.72 143.08 -46.96
N LYS A 877 -45.46 143.33 -45.66
CA LYS A 877 -46.01 144.50 -44.95
C LYS A 877 -45.50 145.82 -45.58
N VAL A 878 -44.21 145.91 -45.90
CA VAL A 878 -43.63 147.08 -46.55
C VAL A 878 -44.18 147.26 -47.97
N ARG A 879 -44.32 146.16 -48.73
CA ARG A 879 -44.92 146.19 -50.07
C ARG A 879 -46.38 146.62 -50.02
N LYS A 880 -47.15 146.15 -49.03
CA LYS A 880 -48.54 146.58 -48.81
C LYS A 880 -48.62 148.06 -48.44
N GLN A 881 -47.72 148.56 -47.58
CA GLN A 881 -47.59 149.99 -47.29
C GLN A 881 -47.24 150.81 -48.55
N GLN A 882 -46.37 150.29 -49.41
CA GLN A 882 -46.07 150.92 -50.70
C GLN A 882 -47.29 150.90 -51.65
N GLU A 883 -48.00 149.78 -51.77
CA GLU A 883 -49.23 149.66 -52.58
C GLU A 883 -50.31 150.63 -52.10
N ASP A 884 -50.50 150.76 -50.78
CA ASP A 884 -51.44 151.72 -50.19
C ASP A 884 -50.98 153.17 -50.43
N SER A 885 -49.68 153.45 -50.32
CA SER A 885 -49.09 154.76 -50.68
C SER A 885 -49.30 155.10 -52.16
N LEU A 886 -49.19 154.11 -53.05
CA LEU A 886 -49.41 154.24 -54.49
C LEU A 886 -50.89 154.47 -54.83
N LYS A 887 -51.81 153.88 -54.08
CA LYS A 887 -53.26 154.15 -54.19
C LYS A 887 -53.60 155.58 -53.77
N THR A 888 -53.03 156.08 -52.67
CA THR A 888 -53.16 157.50 -52.31
C THR A 888 -52.56 158.42 -53.36
N TYR A 889 -51.43 158.05 -53.95
CA TYR A 889 -50.83 158.81 -55.06
C TYR A 889 -51.74 158.86 -56.29
N LYS A 890 -52.38 157.74 -56.66
CA LYS A 890 -53.37 157.69 -57.74
C LYS A 890 -54.64 158.48 -57.43
N SER A 891 -55.11 158.47 -56.18
CA SER A 891 -56.24 159.30 -55.75
C SER A 891 -55.93 160.79 -55.91
N LEU A 892 -54.75 161.22 -55.45
CA LEU A 892 -54.28 162.61 -55.61
C LEU A 892 -54.09 162.99 -57.09
N SER A 893 -53.58 162.07 -57.92
CA SER A 893 -53.45 162.29 -59.36
C SER A 893 -54.81 162.48 -60.04
N ASN A 894 -55.79 161.66 -59.71
CA ASN A 894 -57.15 161.78 -60.26
C ASN A 894 -57.83 163.08 -59.79
N GLU A 895 -57.60 163.49 -58.55
CA GLU A 895 -58.10 164.75 -58.00
C GLU A 895 -57.47 165.96 -58.69
N ILE A 896 -56.17 165.89 -59.03
CA ILE A 896 -55.51 166.89 -59.88
C ILE A 896 -56.14 166.92 -61.27
N ASP A 897 -56.35 165.77 -61.92
CA ASP A 897 -56.98 165.71 -63.26
C ASP A 897 -58.43 166.25 -63.25
N GLU A 898 -59.16 166.08 -62.16
CA GLU A 898 -60.50 166.66 -61.96
C GLU A 898 -60.45 168.18 -61.76
N LEU A 899 -59.50 168.67 -60.97
CA LEU A 899 -59.26 170.11 -60.80
C LEU A 899 -58.81 170.76 -62.11
N GLU A 900 -58.03 170.05 -62.94
CA GLU A 900 -57.60 170.52 -64.25
C GLU A 900 -58.75 170.56 -65.26
N ARG A 901 -59.66 169.57 -65.23
CA ARG A 901 -60.91 169.61 -66.01
C ARG A 901 -61.83 170.75 -65.56
N ALA A 902 -62.00 170.96 -64.26
CA ALA A 902 -62.81 172.07 -63.73
C ALA A 902 -62.23 173.45 -64.13
N LYS A 903 -60.90 173.59 -64.12
CA LYS A 903 -60.20 174.78 -64.63
C LYS A 903 -60.45 175.00 -66.12
N GLN A 904 -60.39 173.95 -66.94
CA GLN A 904 -60.67 174.05 -68.39
C GLN A 904 -62.12 174.42 -68.69
N GLU A 905 -63.10 173.87 -67.95
CA GLU A 905 -64.51 174.28 -68.07
C GLU A 905 -64.75 175.74 -67.63
N TYR A 906 -64.03 176.21 -66.61
CA TYR A 906 -64.10 177.60 -66.18
C TYR A 906 -63.56 178.56 -67.25
N ILE A 907 -62.44 178.23 -67.89
CA ILE A 907 -61.88 179.00 -69.01
C ILE A 907 -62.87 179.07 -70.18
N LYS A 908 -63.48 177.94 -70.55
CA LYS A 908 -64.44 177.87 -71.65
C LYS A 908 -65.70 178.72 -71.40
N LYS A 909 -66.23 178.71 -70.16
CA LYS A 909 -67.35 179.58 -69.78
C LYS A 909 -67.00 181.07 -69.80
N ASN A 910 -65.75 181.44 -69.51
CA ASN A 910 -65.28 182.82 -69.63
C ASN A 910 -65.18 183.26 -71.10
N GLU A 911 -64.70 182.39 -71.99
CA GLU A 911 -64.67 182.68 -73.44
C GLU A 911 -66.10 182.87 -74.00
N ASP A 912 -67.06 182.04 -73.58
CA ASP A 912 -68.48 182.17 -73.97
C ASP A 912 -69.13 183.44 -73.40
N GLN A 913 -68.74 183.88 -72.19
CA GLN A 913 -69.19 185.16 -71.61
C GLN A 913 -68.61 186.38 -72.33
N VAL A 914 -67.38 186.32 -72.83
CA VAL A 914 -66.81 187.38 -73.70
C VAL A 914 -67.57 187.46 -75.04
N GLY A 915 -68.03 186.32 -75.57
CA GLY A 915 -68.90 186.27 -76.74
C GLY A 915 -70.24 186.98 -76.53
N HIS A 916 -70.87 186.82 -75.37
CA HIS A 916 -72.15 187.46 -75.06
C HIS A 916 -72.04 188.96 -74.75
N ILE A 917 -70.91 189.44 -74.21
CA ILE A 917 -70.69 190.87 -73.95
C ILE A 917 -70.42 191.65 -75.25
N SER A 918 -69.81 191.03 -76.26
CA SER A 918 -69.53 191.68 -77.55
C SER A 918 -70.79 191.97 -78.38
N ILE A 919 -71.89 191.24 -78.13
CA ILE A 919 -73.17 191.45 -78.82
C ILE A 919 -74.00 192.60 -78.19
N PHE A 920 -73.69 193.01 -76.95
CA PHE A 920 -74.49 194.00 -76.22
C PHE A 920 -73.95 195.44 -76.29
N ARG A 921 -72.78 195.69 -76.89
CA ARG A 921 -72.10 197.01 -76.77
C ARG A 921 -72.06 197.93 -77.99
N ILE A 922 -72.66 197.58 -79.14
CA ILE A 922 -72.80 198.56 -80.25
C ILE A 922 -74.21 198.45 -80.87
N TYR A 923 -75.21 198.68 -80.01
CA TYR A 923 -76.53 199.21 -80.38
C TYR A 923 -76.81 200.53 -79.63
N GLN A 924 -75.80 201.13 -78.99
CA GLN A 924 -75.87 202.46 -78.39
C GLN A 924 -74.56 203.20 -78.67
N GLU A 925 -74.67 204.27 -79.45
CA GLU A 925 -73.67 205.24 -79.92
C GLU A 925 -73.10 205.04 -81.33
N GLU A 926 -73.10 206.20 -82.00
CA GLU A 926 -72.62 206.63 -83.32
C GLU A 926 -71.23 206.12 -83.71
#